data_AF-A0A9D5FPK6-F1
#
_entry.id   AF-A0A9D5FPK6-F1
#
_cell.length_a   1.000
_cell.length_b   1.000
_cell.length_c   1.000
_cell.angle_alpha   90.00
_cell.angle_beta   90.00
_cell.angle_gamma   90.00
#
_symmetry.space_group_name_H-M   'P 1'
#
loop_
_entity.id
_entity.type
_entity.pdbx_description
1 polymer ?
#
loop_
_entity_poly.entity_id
_entity_poly.type
_entity_poly.pdbx_seq_one_letter_code
_entity_poly.pdbx_strand_id
1 'polypeptide(L)'
;MSGSIKSALFIFIYSVVFALAGNKPASENSATSGTTNAAAGGEISSSVAAIRRAVEYFRNVSTNDFEGWFVPPERQRKAVGSKDVEVRFTRKTVDVPEYEMKKVEVWVSRKAGESVDAAAVREKVTTYESTGRKIGSHKEERLIADPKGEIVKTQKQPIMGPGGPDIWYYGYYGDNAMVIHAMLKAGVDPADPVLTAPADKLKELFTNYGLPDGTWDLAWLAAAFSGMGGDYTNMAVKAAAKLVDGQIRTGPAAGLWGPVCVNTRLVAAMMDGKQDLDELYLKLTRAAQAKKANPKEKEKDKADPNAILAQIRQISDKYNEVSMLCFYTDHKRLQSRIPLGKLEGQDMYQLSVPGLTQYIFNQNAADMGSTAVALYALRVVKEKGFLPEMLARPLDPKGKPFLAAEQSRAVLSKAAATILQSQLKNGGWTELNIHQAVADFNSMKGLSGVPGKGAFPALESPTNFCSSAQGMSALVNLKALVGKEVDQAGNVKMAADYLGQLHQQLQGNSATNLTGGHISPYDSYFYLTQNSIGATPVLPDDLRQSVAAYLTTSQGPEGGWEKQRKQNLLFLPTSYFQRMQVLEPIAYKGVDKLKDPDFEVPHVWLGMKVKEQRWSVYSSYHIRPDILATAYALLTLVGLEPLQGQ
;
A
#
# COMPACT_ATOMS: atom_id res chain seq x y z
N MET A 1 32.40 20.17 -36.24
CA MET A 1 33.15 21.34 -35.75
C MET A 1 32.12 22.27 -35.07
N SER A 2 32.01 22.16 -33.73
CA SER A 2 32.34 23.21 -32.73
C SER A 2 31.32 24.37 -32.69
N GLY A 3 30.66 24.75 -31.61
CA GLY A 3 30.66 24.41 -30.17
C GLY A 3 29.42 25.07 -29.53
N SER A 4 28.79 24.45 -28.52
CA SER A 4 28.82 24.82 -27.09
C SER A 4 28.26 26.22 -26.72
N ILE A 5 27.20 26.26 -25.88
CA ILE A 5 27.15 26.84 -24.51
C ILE A 5 25.68 27.17 -24.07
N LYS A 6 25.23 26.43 -23.05
CA LYS A 6 24.51 26.78 -21.78
C LYS A 6 23.33 27.81 -21.70
N SER A 7 22.30 27.33 -20.98
CA SER A 7 21.57 27.94 -19.84
C SER A 7 20.43 28.96 -20.07
N ALA A 8 19.24 28.65 -19.52
CA ALA A 8 18.43 29.44 -18.56
C ALA A 8 17.06 28.74 -18.36
N LEU A 9 16.75 28.16 -17.19
CA LEU A 9 16.19 28.81 -16.00
C LEU A 9 14.84 29.51 -16.27
N PHE A 10 13.72 28.84 -15.98
CA PHE A 10 12.44 29.52 -15.77
C PHE A 10 11.94 29.24 -14.35
N ILE A 11 12.05 30.30 -13.57
CA ILE A 11 11.47 30.51 -12.25
C ILE A 11 9.99 30.85 -12.45
N PHE A 12 9.08 30.24 -11.68
CA PHE A 12 7.80 30.86 -11.37
C PHE A 12 7.66 30.99 -9.85
N ILE A 13 7.74 32.25 -9.42
CA ILE A 13 7.46 32.74 -8.08
C ILE A 13 5.95 32.86 -7.94
N TYR A 14 5.40 32.29 -6.87
CA TYR A 14 4.37 32.97 -6.09
C TYR A 14 4.76 32.86 -4.63
N SER A 15 5.10 33.99 -4.05
CA SER A 15 5.36 34.15 -2.64
C SER A 15 4.37 35.17 -2.07
N VAL A 16 4.15 35.03 -0.76
CA VAL A 16 4.18 36.14 0.24
C VAL A 16 2.82 36.86 0.43
N VAL A 17 2.23 37.06 1.62
CA VAL A 17 2.65 37.07 3.05
C VAL A 17 1.40 37.03 3.96
N PHE A 18 1.49 36.49 5.17
CA PHE A 18 1.33 37.33 6.38
C PHE A 18 2.31 36.88 7.49
N ALA A 19 3.14 37.84 7.88
CA ALA A 19 4.16 37.90 8.93
C ALA A 19 3.51 38.38 10.26
N LEU A 20 4.10 38.45 11.45
CA LEU A 20 5.34 38.04 12.16
C LEU A 20 5.14 38.54 13.61
N ALA A 21 5.68 37.85 14.62
CA ALA A 21 6.32 38.40 15.84
C ALA A 21 6.66 37.21 16.78
N GLY A 22 7.85 37.05 17.38
CA GLY A 22 9.05 37.88 17.42
C GLY A 22 10.22 37.12 18.09
N ASN A 23 11.39 37.76 18.02
CA ASN A 23 12.63 37.59 18.81
C ASN A 23 13.40 36.26 18.77
N LYS A 24 14.44 36.24 17.93
CA LYS A 24 15.72 35.52 18.14
C LYS A 24 16.67 36.39 18.98
N PRO A 25 17.66 35.76 19.65
CA PRO A 25 19.00 36.30 19.58
C PRO A 25 20.06 35.27 19.12
N ALA A 26 20.98 35.82 18.33
CA ALA A 26 22.40 35.54 18.10
C ALA A 26 23.00 34.14 18.32
N SER A 27 23.62 33.67 17.23
CA SER A 27 24.67 32.66 17.17
C SER A 27 26.02 33.20 17.67
N GLU A 28 26.78 32.38 18.39
CA GLU A 28 28.24 32.48 18.44
C GLU A 28 28.88 31.13 18.17
N ASN A 29 29.78 31.12 17.18
CA ASN A 29 30.70 30.02 16.88
C ASN A 29 31.84 30.05 17.89
N SER A 30 32.21 28.89 18.44
CA SER A 30 33.63 28.65 18.77
C SER A 30 33.98 27.19 18.53
N ALA A 31 34.98 26.99 17.68
CA ALA A 31 35.63 25.73 17.44
C ALA A 31 36.65 25.49 18.56
N THR A 32 36.65 24.31 19.16
CA THR A 32 37.81 23.78 19.89
C THR A 32 37.94 22.29 19.61
N SER A 33 39.09 21.97 19.02
CA SER A 33 39.62 20.62 18.83
C SER A 33 39.99 19.99 20.17
N GLY A 34 39.54 18.76 20.43
CA GLY A 34 39.99 17.96 21.55
C GLY A 34 39.76 16.48 21.28
N THR A 35 40.81 15.77 20.89
CA THR A 35 40.88 14.30 20.87
C THR A 35 41.03 13.78 22.31
N THR A 36 40.19 12.84 22.73
CA THR A 36 40.53 11.77 23.69
C THR A 36 39.47 10.67 23.66
N ASN A 37 39.95 9.42 23.75
CA ASN A 37 39.20 8.19 23.58
C ASN A 37 38.32 7.80 24.79
N ALA A 38 37.23 7.09 24.44
CA ALA A 38 36.57 5.99 25.16
C ALA A 38 35.77 6.27 26.46
N ALA A 39 34.46 5.99 26.40
CA ALA A 39 33.80 5.07 27.33
C ALA A 39 32.46 4.58 26.74
N ALA A 40 32.29 3.26 26.66
CA ALA A 40 31.14 2.51 26.13
C ALA A 40 29.79 2.72 26.88
N GLY A 41 29.65 3.78 27.67
CA GLY A 41 28.42 4.16 28.39
C GLY A 41 27.65 5.33 27.78
N GLY A 42 28.21 6.04 26.79
CA GLY A 42 27.57 7.22 26.18
C GLY A 42 26.56 6.92 25.07
N GLU A 43 26.76 5.84 24.30
CA GLU A 43 25.91 5.51 23.13
C GLU A 43 24.57 4.87 23.51
N ILE A 44 24.52 4.17 24.64
CA ILE A 44 23.27 3.58 25.17
C ILE A 44 22.34 4.71 25.67
N SER A 45 22.89 5.78 26.24
CA SER A 45 22.09 6.95 26.65
C SER A 45 21.56 7.75 25.46
N SER A 46 22.23 7.76 24.31
CA SER A 46 21.81 8.53 23.13
C SER A 46 20.72 7.81 22.32
N SER A 47 20.77 6.47 22.25
CA SER A 47 19.76 5.64 21.60
C SER A 47 18.43 5.65 22.35
N VAL A 48 18.43 5.51 23.68
CA VAL A 48 17.22 5.70 24.51
C VAL A 48 16.59 7.09 24.30
N ALA A 49 17.41 8.14 24.23
CA ALA A 49 16.91 9.49 23.96
C ALA A 49 16.30 9.60 22.56
N ALA A 50 16.91 8.97 21.55
CA ALA A 50 16.39 8.95 20.18
C ALA A 50 15.05 8.19 20.09
N ILE A 51 14.93 7.04 20.78
CA ILE A 51 13.69 6.26 20.89
C ILE A 51 12.58 7.13 21.49
N ARG A 52 12.85 7.83 22.60
CA ARG A 52 11.86 8.71 23.24
C ARG A 52 11.38 9.82 22.31
N ARG A 53 12.30 10.50 21.61
CA ARG A 53 11.95 11.54 20.64
C ARG A 53 11.12 11.00 19.47
N ALA A 54 11.37 9.77 19.02
CA ALA A 54 10.58 9.13 17.98
C ALA A 54 9.14 8.82 18.43
N VAL A 55 8.97 8.39 19.69
CA VAL A 55 7.66 8.19 20.30
C VAL A 55 6.90 9.52 20.40
N GLU A 56 7.57 10.59 20.85
CA GLU A 56 7.01 11.94 20.90
C GLU A 56 6.64 12.46 19.50
N TYR A 57 7.47 12.21 18.49
CA TYR A 57 7.16 12.51 17.09
C TYR A 57 5.83 11.87 16.67
N PHE A 58 5.63 10.56 16.90
CA PHE A 58 4.38 9.90 16.51
C PHE A 58 3.17 10.39 17.31
N ARG A 59 3.34 10.72 18.60
CA ARG A 59 2.28 11.38 19.38
C ARG A 59 1.88 12.70 18.71
N ASN A 60 2.84 13.55 18.36
CA ASN A 60 2.57 14.81 17.68
C ASN A 60 1.91 14.59 16.31
N VAL A 61 2.37 13.61 15.53
CA VAL A 61 1.75 13.25 14.24
C VAL A 61 0.28 12.90 14.43
N SER A 62 -0.06 12.06 15.41
CA SER A 62 -1.44 11.62 15.66
C SER A 62 -2.39 12.78 15.97
N THR A 63 -1.90 13.87 16.58
CA THR A 63 -2.73 15.05 16.90
C THR A 63 -3.14 15.87 15.68
N ASN A 64 -2.46 15.70 14.54
CA ASN A 64 -2.81 16.37 13.29
C ASN A 64 -4.08 15.79 12.65
N ASP A 65 -4.55 14.65 13.16
CA ASP A 65 -5.74 13.98 12.68
C ASP A 65 -6.73 13.77 13.82
N PHE A 66 -7.97 14.22 13.64
CA PHE A 66 -8.99 14.13 14.69
C PHE A 66 -9.38 12.68 15.05
N GLU A 67 -9.03 11.72 14.20
CA GLU A 67 -9.25 10.30 14.42
C GLU A 67 -8.03 9.58 15.00
N GLY A 68 -6.92 10.30 15.21
CA GLY A 68 -5.68 9.74 15.74
C GLY A 68 -4.84 8.97 14.72
N TRP A 69 -5.13 9.09 13.41
CA TRP A 69 -4.34 8.40 12.38
C TRP A 69 -2.93 8.96 12.26
N PHE A 70 -1.94 8.07 12.12
CA PHE A 70 -0.58 8.46 11.73
C PHE A 70 -0.50 8.75 10.23
N VAL A 71 -1.20 7.94 9.44
CA VAL A 71 -1.36 8.09 7.99
C VAL A 71 -2.87 8.11 7.68
N PRO A 72 -3.52 9.29 7.69
CA PRO A 72 -4.96 9.38 7.50
C PRO A 72 -5.38 9.10 6.05
N PRO A 73 -6.61 8.61 5.83
CA PRO A 73 -7.19 8.57 4.50
C PRO A 73 -7.37 9.99 3.94
N GLU A 74 -7.44 10.10 2.61
CA GLU A 74 -7.85 11.34 1.95
C GLU A 74 -9.38 11.50 2.12
N ARG A 75 -9.78 12.35 3.05
CA ARG A 75 -11.20 12.66 3.33
C ARG A 75 -11.76 13.59 2.26
N GLN A 76 -12.73 13.11 1.49
CA GLN A 76 -13.39 13.92 0.49
C GLN A 76 -14.27 14.98 1.14
N ARG A 77 -14.23 16.21 0.61
CA ARG A 77 -15.07 17.31 1.09
C ARG A 77 -15.98 17.82 -0.02
N LYS A 78 -17.26 18.05 0.28
CA LYS A 78 -18.24 18.69 -0.60
C LYS A 78 -18.63 20.03 -0.02
N ALA A 79 -18.99 20.99 -0.88
CA ALA A 79 -19.63 22.20 -0.40
C ALA A 79 -20.99 21.81 0.22
N VAL A 80 -21.12 22.00 1.53
CA VAL A 80 -22.37 21.79 2.29
C VAL A 80 -23.11 23.10 2.54
N GLY A 81 -22.52 24.22 2.12
CA GLY A 81 -23.12 25.54 2.17
C GLY A 81 -22.17 26.58 1.59
N SER A 82 -22.49 27.86 1.78
CA SER A 82 -21.59 28.97 1.48
C SER A 82 -21.68 30.00 2.58
N LYS A 83 -20.55 30.60 2.96
CA LYS A 83 -20.53 31.81 3.78
C LYS A 83 -20.18 32.99 2.90
N ASP A 84 -20.80 34.13 3.17
CA ASP A 84 -20.45 35.38 2.55
C ASP A 84 -19.17 35.91 3.20
N VAL A 85 -18.14 36.14 2.38
CA VAL A 85 -16.87 36.72 2.80
C VAL A 85 -16.63 37.99 2.02
N GLU A 86 -16.35 39.07 2.73
CA GLU A 86 -15.91 40.31 2.11
C GLU A 86 -14.47 40.16 1.62
N VAL A 87 -14.29 40.22 0.30
CA VAL A 87 -12.98 40.21 -0.34
C VAL A 87 -12.72 41.60 -0.90
N ARG A 88 -11.54 42.14 -0.59
CA ARG A 88 -11.08 43.45 -1.07
C ARG A 88 -10.32 43.29 -2.40
N PHE A 89 -10.49 44.26 -3.29
CA PHE A 89 -9.91 44.30 -4.62
C PHE A 89 -9.28 45.66 -4.90
N THR A 90 -8.23 45.65 -5.69
CA THR A 90 -7.62 46.85 -6.30
C THR A 90 -7.73 46.73 -7.82
N ARG A 91 -8.08 47.82 -8.52
CA ARG A 91 -8.01 47.86 -9.99
C ARG A 91 -6.55 47.87 -10.42
N LYS A 92 -6.15 46.91 -11.26
CA LYS A 92 -4.84 46.92 -11.91
C LYS A 92 -5.04 46.71 -13.41
N THR A 93 -4.37 47.53 -14.20
CA THR A 93 -4.23 47.31 -15.64
C THR A 93 -3.29 46.13 -15.86
N VAL A 94 -3.78 45.06 -16.47
CA VAL A 94 -3.01 43.88 -16.82
C VAL A 94 -2.99 43.69 -18.33
N ASP A 95 -1.82 43.34 -18.87
CA ASP A 95 -1.67 42.98 -20.27
C ASP A 95 -2.24 41.58 -20.50
N VAL A 96 -3.38 41.51 -21.19
CA VAL A 96 -4.06 40.26 -21.51
C VAL A 96 -3.58 39.80 -22.87
N PRO A 97 -2.99 38.59 -22.99
CA PRO A 97 -2.58 38.06 -24.29
C PRO A 97 -3.81 37.71 -25.13
N GLU A 98 -3.81 38.17 -26.39
CA GLU A 98 -4.78 37.77 -27.40
C GLU A 98 -4.21 36.60 -28.20
N TYR A 99 -5.03 35.58 -28.41
CA TYR A 99 -4.65 34.37 -29.14
C TYR A 99 -5.49 34.22 -30.41
N GLU A 100 -4.89 33.66 -31.45
CA GLU A 100 -5.58 33.30 -32.68
C GLU A 100 -6.65 32.23 -32.41
N MET A 101 -7.91 32.55 -32.71
CA MET A 101 -9.06 31.70 -32.42
C MET A 101 -9.52 30.96 -33.69
N LYS A 102 -9.77 29.66 -33.59
CA LYS A 102 -10.39 28.84 -34.64
C LYS A 102 -11.84 28.53 -34.28
N LYS A 103 -12.75 28.64 -35.24
CA LYS A 103 -14.14 28.19 -35.08
C LYS A 103 -14.20 26.66 -35.03
N VAL A 104 -14.86 26.11 -34.03
CA VAL A 104 -15.14 24.69 -33.87
C VAL A 104 -16.59 24.49 -33.40
N GLU A 105 -17.26 23.50 -33.96
CA GLU A 105 -18.59 23.08 -33.50
C GLU A 105 -18.43 22.10 -32.35
N VAL A 106 -18.96 22.46 -31.18
CA VAL A 106 -18.99 21.58 -30.00
C VAL A 106 -20.42 21.32 -29.58
N TRP A 107 -20.66 20.09 -29.08
CA TRP A 107 -21.93 19.74 -28.45
C TRP A 107 -21.91 20.21 -27.01
N VAL A 108 -22.82 21.11 -26.65
CA VAL A 108 -22.99 21.60 -25.27
C VAL A 108 -24.38 21.23 -24.78
N SER A 109 -24.45 20.76 -23.54
CA SER A 109 -25.73 20.49 -22.87
C SER A 109 -26.27 21.80 -22.28
N ARG A 110 -27.44 22.22 -22.74
CA ARG A 110 -28.19 23.34 -22.14
C ARG A 110 -29.51 22.83 -21.56
N LYS A 111 -29.97 23.46 -20.48
CA LYS A 111 -31.28 23.17 -19.90
C LYS A 111 -32.37 23.68 -20.85
N ALA A 112 -33.30 22.81 -21.23
CA ALA A 112 -34.48 23.21 -21.97
C ALA A 112 -35.55 23.74 -21.01
N GLY A 113 -35.43 25.01 -20.63
CA GLY A 113 -36.36 25.71 -19.74
C GLY A 113 -35.68 26.31 -18.50
N GLU A 114 -36.40 27.22 -17.82
CA GLU A 114 -35.89 27.95 -16.65
C GLU A 114 -36.09 27.21 -15.31
N SER A 115 -36.78 26.06 -15.33
CA SER A 115 -37.02 25.25 -14.12
C SER A 115 -35.76 24.51 -13.65
N VAL A 116 -35.64 24.32 -12.33
CA VAL A 116 -34.57 23.56 -11.70
C VAL A 116 -34.53 22.11 -12.23
N ASP A 117 -35.69 21.57 -12.61
CA ASP A 117 -35.93 20.20 -13.11
C ASP A 117 -35.86 20.08 -14.65
N ALA A 118 -35.48 21.14 -15.37
CA ALA A 118 -35.43 21.12 -16.83
C ALA A 118 -34.39 20.11 -17.36
N ALA A 119 -34.82 19.28 -18.32
CA ALA A 119 -33.98 18.27 -18.96
C ALA A 119 -32.84 18.94 -19.76
N ALA A 120 -31.63 18.37 -19.66
CA ALA A 120 -30.48 18.82 -20.42
C ALA A 120 -30.54 18.29 -21.85
N VAL A 121 -30.72 19.19 -22.83
CA VAL A 121 -30.71 18.87 -24.25
C VAL A 121 -29.34 19.23 -24.82
N ARG A 122 -28.77 18.35 -25.67
CA ARG A 122 -27.51 18.63 -26.35
C ARG A 122 -27.78 19.43 -27.63
N GLU A 123 -27.26 20.64 -27.68
CA GLU A 123 -27.26 21.47 -28.89
C GLU A 123 -25.85 21.63 -29.43
N LYS A 124 -25.74 21.72 -30.76
CA LYS A 124 -24.50 22.00 -31.46
C LYS A 124 -24.30 23.51 -31.49
N VAL A 125 -23.23 24.00 -30.87
CA VAL A 125 -22.92 25.43 -30.82
C VAL A 125 -21.55 25.66 -31.41
N THR A 126 -21.45 26.67 -32.28
CA THR A 126 -20.17 27.15 -32.80
C THR A 126 -19.47 27.94 -31.69
N THR A 127 -18.36 27.40 -31.20
CA THR A 127 -17.47 28.10 -30.27
C THR A 127 -16.15 28.46 -30.95
N TYR A 128 -15.38 29.33 -30.31
CA TYR A 128 -14.06 29.71 -30.75
C TYR A 128 -13.04 29.08 -29.78
N GLU A 129 -12.18 28.20 -30.28
CA GLU A 129 -11.06 27.64 -29.51
C GLU A 129 -9.76 28.35 -29.86
N SER A 130 -8.93 28.64 -28.86
CA SER A 130 -7.60 29.20 -29.06
C SER A 130 -6.68 28.16 -29.72
N THR A 131 -5.97 28.57 -30.78
CA THR A 131 -4.93 27.75 -31.42
C THR A 131 -3.60 27.76 -30.66
N GLY A 132 -3.51 28.47 -29.53
CA GLY A 132 -2.30 28.60 -28.73
C GLY A 132 -1.26 29.59 -29.27
N ARG A 133 -1.45 30.12 -30.48
CA ARG A 133 -0.57 31.15 -31.07
C ARG A 133 -0.98 32.55 -30.58
N LYS A 134 -0.11 33.22 -29.82
CA LYS A 134 -0.33 34.61 -29.37
C LYS A 134 -0.20 35.56 -30.57
N ILE A 135 -1.23 36.37 -30.81
CA ILE A 135 -1.29 37.35 -31.92
C ILE A 135 -1.16 38.79 -31.46
N GLY A 136 -1.27 39.04 -30.14
CA GLY A 136 -1.09 40.37 -29.56
C GLY A 136 -1.29 40.38 -28.05
N SER A 137 -1.39 41.57 -27.48
CA SER A 137 -1.90 41.80 -26.14
C SER A 137 -2.57 43.17 -26.07
N HIS A 138 -3.67 43.26 -25.34
CA HIS A 138 -4.29 44.54 -24.99
C HIS A 138 -4.28 44.75 -23.48
N LYS A 139 -4.40 46.01 -23.06
CA LYS A 139 -4.48 46.39 -21.66
C LYS A 139 -5.94 46.31 -21.21
N GLU A 140 -6.21 45.52 -20.18
CA GLU A 140 -7.53 45.40 -19.56
C GLU A 140 -7.43 45.78 -18.08
N GLU A 141 -8.38 46.56 -17.56
CA GLU A 141 -8.49 46.77 -16.12
C GLU A 141 -9.16 45.57 -15.47
N ARG A 142 -8.44 44.88 -14.59
CA ARG A 142 -9.01 43.79 -13.78
C ARG A 142 -9.00 44.14 -12.31
N LEU A 143 -10.04 43.67 -11.62
CA LEU A 143 -10.08 43.64 -10.17
C LEU A 143 -9.24 42.46 -9.69
N ILE A 144 -8.12 42.74 -9.04
CA ILE A 144 -7.24 41.72 -8.45
C ILE A 144 -7.45 41.75 -6.94
N ALA A 145 -7.62 40.58 -6.33
CA ALA A 145 -7.79 40.47 -4.88
C ALA A 145 -6.58 41.05 -4.16
N ASP A 146 -6.84 42.01 -3.28
CA ASP A 146 -5.83 42.77 -2.55
C ASP A 146 -6.39 43.07 -1.15
N PRO A 147 -5.79 42.54 -0.06
CA PRO A 147 -6.24 42.78 1.30
C PRO A 147 -6.33 44.26 1.68
N LYS A 148 -5.59 45.14 1.00
CA LYS A 148 -5.60 46.60 1.20
C LYS A 148 -6.40 47.35 0.14
N GLY A 149 -7.07 46.63 -0.76
CA GLY A 149 -7.83 47.22 -1.84
C GLY A 149 -9.06 47.99 -1.35
N GLU A 150 -9.39 49.06 -2.08
CA GLU A 150 -10.48 49.97 -1.76
C GLU A 150 -11.86 49.42 -2.15
N ILE A 151 -11.91 48.43 -3.03
CA ILE A 151 -13.17 47.87 -3.56
C ILE A 151 -13.52 46.61 -2.78
N VAL A 152 -14.54 46.67 -1.93
CA VAL A 152 -15.07 45.51 -1.19
C VAL A 152 -16.14 44.82 -2.03
N LYS A 153 -16.04 43.50 -2.21
CA LYS A 153 -17.11 42.68 -2.77
C LYS A 153 -17.38 41.47 -1.89
N THR A 154 -18.66 41.21 -1.66
CA THR A 154 -19.12 39.98 -1.02
C THR A 154 -18.99 38.81 -1.98
N GLN A 155 -18.18 37.82 -1.62
CA GLN A 155 -18.05 36.56 -2.35
C GLN A 155 -18.59 35.41 -1.52
N LYS A 156 -19.36 34.53 -2.15
CA LYS A 156 -19.78 33.26 -1.55
C LYS A 156 -18.60 32.30 -1.54
N GLN A 157 -18.01 32.09 -0.36
CA GLN A 157 -17.01 31.06 -0.15
C GLN A 157 -17.72 29.76 0.26
N PRO A 158 -17.49 28.62 -0.41
CA PRO A 158 -18.12 27.36 -0.03
C PRO A 158 -17.68 26.94 1.39
N ILE A 159 -18.64 26.53 2.21
CA ILE A 159 -18.41 25.80 3.46
C ILE A 159 -18.26 24.34 3.07
N MET A 160 -17.09 23.76 3.33
CA MET A 160 -16.77 22.39 2.93
C MET A 160 -17.07 21.41 4.09
N GLY A 161 -18.02 20.50 3.89
CA GLY A 161 -18.34 19.39 4.80
C GLY A 161 -18.00 18.02 4.18
N PRO A 162 -18.30 16.89 4.84
CA PRO A 162 -17.95 15.55 4.36
C PRO A 162 -18.59 15.24 2.99
N GLY A 163 -17.78 14.86 2.02
CA GLY A 163 -18.10 14.98 0.60
C GLY A 163 -18.25 13.72 -0.23
N GLY A 164 -17.83 12.58 0.30
CA GLY A 164 -17.73 11.34 -0.45
C GLY A 164 -16.97 10.29 0.36
N PRO A 165 -16.69 9.13 -0.23
CA PRO A 165 -15.99 8.06 0.46
C PRO A 165 -14.58 8.49 0.85
N ASP A 166 -14.13 8.00 2.00
CA ASP A 166 -12.74 8.13 2.40
C ASP A 166 -11.86 7.30 1.48
N ILE A 167 -10.78 7.91 1.04
CA ILE A 167 -9.84 7.28 0.14
C ILE A 167 -8.65 6.77 0.91
N TRP A 168 -8.42 5.47 0.77
CA TRP A 168 -7.21 4.82 1.22
C TRP A 168 -6.29 4.61 0.03
N TYR A 169 -5.00 4.82 0.27
CA TYR A 169 -3.95 4.51 -0.69
C TYR A 169 -3.32 3.17 -0.34
N TYR A 170 -2.61 2.59 -1.29
CA TYR A 170 -1.91 1.32 -1.10
C TYR A 170 -0.91 1.43 0.05
N GLY A 171 -0.94 0.47 0.97
CA GLY A 171 -0.02 0.39 2.09
C GLY A 171 -0.41 1.19 3.34
N TYR A 172 -1.39 2.10 3.26
CA TYR A 172 -1.72 2.99 4.39
C TYR A 172 -2.21 2.25 5.65
N TYR A 173 -2.88 1.10 5.49
CA TYR A 173 -3.27 0.28 6.63
C TYR A 173 -2.04 -0.31 7.32
N GLY A 174 -1.11 -0.84 6.53
CA GLY A 174 0.17 -1.36 6.97
C GLY A 174 1.05 -0.29 7.60
N ASP A 175 1.08 0.93 7.07
CA ASP A 175 1.87 2.03 7.60
C ASP A 175 1.40 2.42 9.01
N ASN A 176 0.08 2.58 9.21
CA ASN A 176 -0.47 2.82 10.54
C ASN A 176 -0.18 1.65 11.49
N ALA A 177 -0.38 0.41 11.04
CA ALA A 177 -0.12 -0.78 11.86
C ALA A 177 1.37 -0.93 12.22
N MET A 178 2.27 -0.59 11.30
CA MET A 178 3.71 -0.59 11.53
C MET A 178 4.09 0.44 12.61
N VAL A 179 3.51 1.63 12.60
CA VAL A 179 3.72 2.64 13.65
C VAL A 179 3.23 2.13 15.00
N ILE A 180 2.03 1.55 15.06
CA ILE A 180 1.50 0.94 16.29
C ILE A 180 2.48 -0.11 16.83
N HIS A 181 2.92 -1.04 15.98
CA HIS A 181 3.88 -2.09 16.34
C HIS A 181 5.23 -1.49 16.80
N ALA A 182 5.73 -0.46 16.14
CA ALA A 182 6.98 0.21 16.51
C ALA A 182 6.89 0.89 17.88
N MET A 183 5.78 1.59 18.17
CA MET A 183 5.56 2.24 19.46
C MET A 183 5.37 1.22 20.60
N LEU A 184 4.66 0.11 20.34
CA LEU A 184 4.56 -1.01 21.30
C LEU A 184 5.94 -1.59 21.62
N LYS A 185 6.78 -1.79 20.59
CA LYS A 185 8.15 -2.27 20.78
C LYS A 185 9.01 -1.26 21.56
N ALA A 186 8.75 0.03 21.40
CA ALA A 186 9.39 1.09 22.18
C ALA A 186 8.88 1.24 23.62
N GLY A 187 7.96 0.39 24.07
CA GLY A 187 7.46 0.39 25.45
C GLY A 187 6.24 1.29 25.71
N VAL A 188 5.57 1.78 24.66
CA VAL A 188 4.28 2.47 24.83
C VAL A 188 3.22 1.46 25.26
N ASP A 189 2.47 1.79 26.31
CA ASP A 189 1.40 0.94 26.86
C ASP A 189 0.34 0.67 25.78
N PRO A 190 -0.05 -0.61 25.52
CA PRO A 190 -1.16 -0.94 24.62
C PRO A 190 -2.48 -0.22 24.91
N ALA A 191 -2.71 0.22 26.14
CA ALA A 191 -3.91 0.98 26.54
C ALA A 191 -3.81 2.49 26.25
N ASP A 192 -2.65 2.99 25.80
CA ASP A 192 -2.46 4.40 25.48
C ASP A 192 -3.37 4.83 24.32
N PRO A 193 -4.14 5.94 24.45
CA PRO A 193 -5.02 6.45 23.39
C PRO A 193 -4.34 6.66 22.03
N VAL A 194 -3.03 6.94 22.02
CA VAL A 194 -2.27 7.08 20.76
C VAL A 194 -2.23 5.79 19.95
N LEU A 195 -2.38 4.63 20.61
CA LEU A 195 -2.39 3.31 19.97
C LEU A 195 -3.82 2.77 19.79
N THR A 196 -4.67 2.89 20.83
CA THR A 196 -6.02 2.31 20.79
C THR A 196 -6.91 2.99 19.75
N ALA A 197 -6.83 4.32 19.59
CA ALA A 197 -7.64 5.04 18.61
C ALA A 197 -7.47 4.55 17.16
N PRO A 198 -6.24 4.49 16.58
CA PRO A 198 -6.06 3.92 15.24
C PRO A 198 -6.27 2.40 15.20
N ALA A 199 -5.95 1.65 16.27
CA ALA A 199 -6.14 0.20 16.31
C ALA A 199 -7.63 -0.21 16.27
N ASP A 200 -8.49 0.49 17.02
CA ASP A 200 -9.93 0.25 17.04
C ASP A 200 -10.56 0.52 15.68
N LYS A 201 -10.15 1.58 15.01
CA LYS A 201 -10.64 1.92 13.67
C LYS A 201 -10.20 0.91 12.62
N LEU A 202 -8.96 0.43 12.67
CA LEU A 202 -8.50 -0.66 11.80
C LEU A 202 -9.32 -1.93 12.07
N LYS A 203 -9.53 -2.29 13.35
CA LYS A 203 -10.34 -3.44 13.73
C LYS A 203 -11.78 -3.33 13.23
N GLU A 204 -12.42 -2.18 13.41
CA GLU A 204 -13.78 -1.90 12.92
C GLU A 204 -13.85 -2.05 11.40
N LEU A 205 -12.92 -1.41 10.69
CA LEU A 205 -12.85 -1.48 9.23
C LEU A 205 -12.75 -2.93 8.74
N PHE A 206 -11.83 -3.72 9.28
CA PHE A 206 -11.66 -5.11 8.82
C PHE A 206 -12.71 -6.08 9.35
N THR A 207 -13.45 -5.71 10.40
CA THR A 207 -14.65 -6.43 10.80
C THR A 207 -15.76 -6.26 9.76
N ASN A 208 -15.86 -5.08 9.16
CA ASN A 208 -16.91 -4.75 8.18
C ASN A 208 -16.57 -5.21 6.75
N TYR A 209 -15.32 -5.06 6.31
CA TYR A 209 -14.92 -5.30 4.92
C TYR A 209 -14.04 -6.54 4.71
N GLY A 210 -13.62 -7.21 5.78
CA GLY A 210 -12.62 -8.27 5.72
C GLY A 210 -11.19 -7.74 5.71
N LEU A 211 -10.23 -8.59 6.04
CA LEU A 211 -8.81 -8.22 6.11
C LEU A 211 -8.23 -7.87 4.73
N PRO A 212 -7.24 -6.96 4.63
CA PRO A 212 -6.71 -6.51 3.35
C PRO A 212 -5.97 -7.64 2.61
N ASP A 213 -5.84 -7.50 1.30
CA ASP A 213 -5.19 -8.48 0.43
C ASP A 213 -3.73 -8.14 0.12
N GLY A 214 -3.25 -6.95 0.48
CA GLY A 214 -1.83 -6.59 0.34
C GLY A 214 -1.00 -7.28 1.42
N THR A 215 0.11 -7.93 1.04
CA THR A 215 1.00 -8.61 2.00
C THR A 215 1.59 -7.64 3.02
N TRP A 216 1.95 -6.42 2.59
CA TRP A 216 2.43 -5.35 3.46
C TRP A 216 1.41 -5.01 4.55
N ASP A 217 0.19 -4.68 4.15
CA ASP A 217 -0.88 -4.30 5.07
C ASP A 217 -1.19 -5.43 6.06
N LEU A 218 -1.36 -6.64 5.54
CA LEU A 218 -1.73 -7.80 6.35
C LEU A 218 -0.64 -8.19 7.35
N ALA A 219 0.63 -8.15 6.95
CA ALA A 219 1.75 -8.49 7.81
C ALA A 219 1.87 -7.53 9.00
N TRP A 220 1.82 -6.21 8.75
CA TRP A 220 1.90 -5.23 9.83
C TRP A 220 0.68 -5.23 10.73
N LEU A 221 -0.52 -5.48 10.20
CA LEU A 221 -1.72 -5.68 11.01
C LEU A 221 -1.59 -6.88 11.94
N ALA A 222 -1.08 -8.01 11.44
CA ALA A 222 -0.85 -9.19 12.25
C ALA A 222 0.14 -8.89 13.41
N ALA A 223 1.25 -8.20 13.11
CA ALA A 223 2.22 -7.79 14.11
C ALA A 223 1.62 -6.84 15.16
N ALA A 224 0.97 -5.76 14.71
CA ALA A 224 0.36 -4.75 15.58
C ALA A 224 -0.70 -5.33 16.51
N PHE A 225 -1.70 -6.04 15.97
CA PHE A 225 -2.78 -6.62 16.78
C PHE A 225 -2.26 -7.69 17.76
N SER A 226 -1.21 -8.43 17.40
CA SER A 226 -0.58 -9.37 18.34
C SER A 226 0.10 -8.67 19.52
N GLY A 227 0.65 -7.48 19.29
CA GLY A 227 1.26 -6.65 20.32
C GLY A 227 0.23 -5.96 21.23
N MET A 228 -0.91 -5.52 20.67
CA MET A 228 -1.99 -4.90 21.43
C MET A 228 -2.66 -5.88 22.41
N GLY A 229 -2.79 -7.16 22.05
CA GLY A 229 -3.38 -8.20 22.91
C GLY A 229 -4.89 -8.01 23.13
N GLY A 230 -5.45 -8.63 24.18
CA GLY A 230 -6.86 -8.46 24.59
C GLY A 230 -7.86 -8.62 23.44
N ASP A 231 -8.67 -7.59 23.24
CA ASP A 231 -9.75 -7.52 22.23
C ASP A 231 -9.28 -7.57 20.77
N TYR A 232 -7.98 -7.46 20.51
CA TYR A 232 -7.39 -7.52 19.17
C TYR A 232 -6.87 -8.92 18.81
N THR A 233 -6.81 -9.84 19.79
CA THR A 233 -6.26 -11.20 19.61
C THR A 233 -6.91 -11.96 18.47
N ASN A 234 -8.24 -11.88 18.34
CA ASN A 234 -8.96 -12.55 17.25
C ASN A 234 -8.55 -12.00 15.87
N MET A 235 -8.34 -10.68 15.75
CA MET A 235 -7.85 -10.09 14.50
C MET A 235 -6.41 -10.51 14.19
N ALA A 236 -5.54 -10.60 15.21
CA ALA A 236 -4.19 -11.11 15.03
C ALA A 236 -4.17 -12.55 14.50
N VAL A 237 -5.00 -13.43 15.08
CA VAL A 237 -5.13 -14.83 14.64
C VAL A 237 -5.66 -14.92 13.21
N LYS A 238 -6.70 -14.15 12.86
CA LYS A 238 -7.25 -14.13 11.49
C LYS A 238 -6.24 -13.58 10.46
N ALA A 239 -5.54 -12.50 10.80
CA ALA A 239 -4.50 -11.92 9.96
C ALA A 239 -3.35 -12.90 9.73
N ALA A 240 -2.89 -13.59 10.78
CA ALA A 240 -1.87 -14.62 10.68
C ALA A 240 -2.32 -15.82 9.85
N ALA A 241 -3.56 -16.32 10.07
CA ALA A 241 -4.12 -17.40 9.27
C ALA A 241 -4.13 -17.05 7.78
N LYS A 242 -4.65 -15.86 7.45
CA LYS A 242 -4.68 -15.34 6.07
C LYS A 242 -3.28 -15.18 5.48
N LEU A 243 -2.31 -14.75 6.29
CA LEU A 243 -0.92 -14.58 5.86
C LEU A 243 -0.26 -15.93 5.54
N VAL A 244 -0.48 -16.97 6.35
CA VAL A 244 -0.03 -18.35 6.03
C VAL A 244 -0.75 -18.88 4.78
N ASP A 245 -2.05 -18.62 4.66
CA ASP A 245 -2.84 -19.04 3.50
C ASP A 245 -2.41 -18.38 2.20
N GLY A 246 -1.99 -17.13 2.23
CA GLY A 246 -1.53 -16.40 1.05
C GLY A 246 -0.15 -16.79 0.54
N GLN A 247 0.59 -17.69 1.20
CA GLN A 247 1.84 -18.23 0.65
C GLN A 247 1.58 -18.96 -0.67
N ILE A 248 2.43 -18.74 -1.66
CA ILE A 248 2.27 -19.38 -2.97
C ILE A 248 2.54 -20.88 -2.85
N ARG A 249 1.62 -21.72 -3.36
CA ARG A 249 1.65 -23.17 -3.13
C ARG A 249 2.36 -23.97 -4.22
N THR A 250 2.46 -23.43 -5.44
CA THR A 250 2.88 -24.14 -6.65
C THR A 250 3.76 -23.26 -7.54
N GLY A 251 4.50 -23.89 -8.46
CA GLY A 251 5.37 -23.20 -9.42
C GLY A 251 6.70 -22.72 -8.83
N PRO A 252 7.51 -21.99 -9.61
CA PRO A 252 8.81 -21.46 -9.18
C PRO A 252 8.76 -20.57 -7.93
N ALA A 253 7.63 -19.92 -7.66
CA ALA A 253 7.44 -19.09 -6.47
C ALA A 253 6.92 -19.86 -5.25
N ALA A 254 6.79 -21.19 -5.31
CA ALA A 254 6.26 -21.98 -4.19
C ALA A 254 7.06 -21.75 -2.89
N GLY A 255 6.35 -21.51 -1.79
CA GLY A 255 6.94 -21.19 -0.49
C GLY A 255 7.19 -19.68 -0.26
N LEU A 256 7.01 -18.83 -1.27
CA LEU A 256 7.23 -17.38 -1.15
C LEU A 256 5.91 -16.60 -1.06
N TRP A 257 6.04 -15.30 -0.77
CA TRP A 257 4.95 -14.33 -0.84
C TRP A 257 5.26 -13.28 -1.90
N GLY A 258 4.20 -12.69 -2.42
CA GLY A 258 4.27 -11.54 -3.32
C GLY A 258 3.47 -10.35 -2.81
N PRO A 259 3.22 -9.37 -3.68
CA PRO A 259 2.49 -8.15 -3.33
C PRO A 259 1.06 -8.40 -2.84
N VAL A 260 0.45 -9.49 -3.30
CA VAL A 260 -0.92 -9.91 -2.99
C VAL A 260 -0.90 -11.21 -2.20
N CYS A 261 -1.54 -11.20 -1.04
CA CYS A 261 -1.64 -12.28 -0.06
C CYS A 261 -3.04 -12.94 -0.13
N VAL A 262 -3.28 -13.71 -1.20
CA VAL A 262 -4.56 -14.40 -1.43
C VAL A 262 -4.31 -15.86 -1.74
N ASN A 263 -5.05 -16.76 -1.07
CA ASN A 263 -5.05 -18.18 -1.38
C ASN A 263 -5.91 -18.44 -2.63
N THR A 264 -5.30 -18.37 -3.80
CA THR A 264 -5.97 -18.54 -5.10
C THR A 264 -6.68 -19.89 -5.23
N ARG A 265 -6.15 -20.96 -4.64
CA ARG A 265 -6.80 -22.28 -4.60
C ARG A 265 -8.09 -22.28 -3.79
N LEU A 266 -8.09 -21.62 -2.64
CA LEU A 266 -9.29 -21.52 -1.79
C LEU A 266 -10.35 -20.65 -2.46
N VAL A 267 -9.95 -19.50 -3.01
CA VAL A 267 -10.84 -18.64 -3.79
C VAL A 267 -11.43 -19.42 -4.96
N ALA A 268 -10.61 -20.19 -5.67
CA ALA A 268 -11.08 -21.01 -6.78
C ALA A 268 -12.13 -22.04 -6.34
N ALA A 269 -11.87 -22.77 -5.26
CA ALA A 269 -12.81 -23.76 -4.72
C ALA A 269 -14.14 -23.13 -4.26
N MET A 270 -14.11 -21.94 -3.66
CA MET A 270 -15.33 -21.23 -3.25
C MET A 270 -16.13 -20.72 -4.44
N MET A 271 -15.46 -20.19 -5.46
CA MET A 271 -16.10 -19.71 -6.69
C MET A 271 -16.74 -20.85 -7.48
N ASP A 272 -16.08 -22.00 -7.59
CA ASP A 272 -16.62 -23.21 -8.24
C ASP A 272 -17.92 -23.66 -7.54
N GLY A 273 -17.88 -23.79 -6.21
CA GLY A 273 -19.06 -24.12 -5.41
C GLY A 273 -20.19 -23.08 -5.51
N LYS A 274 -19.86 -21.80 -5.73
CA LYS A 274 -20.86 -20.76 -5.99
C LYS A 274 -21.43 -20.86 -7.41
N GLN A 275 -20.60 -21.13 -8.42
CA GLN A 275 -21.02 -21.22 -9.81
C GLN A 275 -22.08 -22.32 -10.01
N ASP A 276 -21.89 -23.49 -9.38
CA ASP A 276 -22.88 -24.58 -9.39
C ASP A 276 -24.25 -24.13 -8.86
N LEU A 277 -24.26 -23.34 -7.78
CA LEU A 277 -25.48 -22.78 -7.19
C LEU A 277 -26.10 -21.69 -8.07
N ASP A 278 -25.28 -20.83 -8.68
CA ASP A 278 -25.75 -19.79 -9.60
C ASP A 278 -26.43 -20.43 -10.84
N GLU A 279 -25.80 -21.45 -11.44
CA GLU A 279 -26.36 -22.20 -12.57
C GLU A 279 -27.68 -22.88 -12.19
N LEU A 280 -27.74 -23.51 -11.02
CA LEU A 280 -28.96 -24.11 -10.49
C LEU A 280 -30.06 -23.06 -10.24
N TYR A 281 -29.72 -21.93 -9.62
CA TYR A 281 -30.65 -20.84 -9.37
C TYR A 281 -31.24 -20.28 -10.68
N LEU A 282 -30.40 -20.04 -11.68
CA LEU A 282 -30.82 -19.56 -13.00
C LEU A 282 -31.73 -20.58 -13.70
N LYS A 283 -31.40 -21.87 -13.64
CA LYS A 283 -32.23 -22.95 -14.20
C LYS A 283 -33.62 -22.98 -13.54
N LEU A 284 -33.68 -22.97 -12.20
CA LEU A 284 -34.93 -23.01 -11.45
C LEU A 284 -35.77 -21.75 -11.67
N THR A 285 -35.13 -20.58 -11.70
CA THR A 285 -35.82 -19.29 -11.96
C THR A 285 -36.41 -19.24 -13.36
N ARG A 286 -35.67 -19.71 -14.38
CA ARG A 286 -36.18 -19.81 -15.77
C ARG A 286 -37.33 -20.79 -15.87
N ALA A 287 -37.25 -21.96 -15.21
CA ALA A 287 -38.35 -22.92 -15.17
C ALA A 287 -39.60 -22.36 -14.49
N ALA A 288 -39.45 -21.63 -13.38
CA ALA A 288 -40.55 -20.97 -12.70
C ALA A 288 -41.20 -19.87 -13.55
N GLN A 289 -40.39 -19.10 -14.30
CA GLN A 289 -40.89 -18.10 -15.26
C GLN A 289 -41.63 -18.76 -16.44
N ALA A 290 -41.10 -19.86 -17.00
CA ALA A 290 -41.73 -20.61 -18.08
C ALA A 290 -43.09 -21.20 -17.66
N LYS A 291 -43.21 -21.75 -16.45
CA LYS A 291 -44.48 -22.22 -15.87
C LYS A 291 -45.51 -21.10 -15.70
N LYS A 292 -45.08 -19.90 -15.26
CA LYS A 292 -45.97 -18.72 -15.19
C LYS A 292 -46.47 -18.32 -16.58
N ALA A 293 -45.63 -18.47 -17.61
CA ALA A 293 -46.02 -18.20 -18.99
C ALA A 293 -46.86 -19.33 -19.63
N ASN A 294 -46.68 -20.59 -19.20
CA ASN A 294 -47.42 -21.75 -19.71
C ASN A 294 -47.72 -22.80 -18.62
N PRO A 295 -48.93 -22.80 -18.03
CA PRO A 295 -49.27 -23.64 -16.87
C PRO A 295 -49.25 -25.16 -17.10
N LYS A 296 -49.15 -25.62 -18.35
CA LYS A 296 -49.14 -27.06 -18.70
C LYS A 296 -47.75 -27.71 -18.58
N GLU A 297 -46.69 -26.94 -18.37
CA GLU A 297 -45.35 -27.48 -18.17
C GLU A 297 -45.23 -28.21 -16.82
N LYS A 298 -44.81 -29.48 -16.85
CA LYS A 298 -44.57 -30.28 -15.64
C LYS A 298 -43.28 -29.84 -14.95
N GLU A 299 -43.40 -29.59 -13.66
CA GLU A 299 -42.29 -29.28 -12.76
C GLU A 299 -41.39 -30.52 -12.60
N LYS A 300 -40.17 -30.47 -13.14
CA LYS A 300 -39.19 -31.58 -13.04
C LYS A 300 -38.28 -31.45 -11.82
N ASP A 301 -38.08 -30.25 -11.28
CA ASP A 301 -37.19 -29.99 -10.14
C ASP A 301 -37.99 -29.40 -8.95
N LYS A 302 -37.93 -30.05 -7.78
CA LYS A 302 -38.66 -29.66 -6.55
C LYS A 302 -37.92 -28.63 -5.67
N ALA A 303 -36.78 -28.10 -6.12
CA ALA A 303 -35.94 -27.22 -5.32
C ALA A 303 -36.47 -25.77 -5.35
N ASP A 304 -36.53 -25.12 -4.18
CA ASP A 304 -36.96 -23.73 -4.04
C ASP A 304 -35.84 -22.75 -4.46
N PRO A 305 -36.04 -21.88 -5.47
CA PRO A 305 -35.07 -20.85 -5.86
C PRO A 305 -34.64 -19.94 -4.71
N ASN A 306 -35.52 -19.63 -3.76
CA ASN A 306 -35.18 -18.76 -2.62
C ASN A 306 -34.22 -19.46 -1.66
N ALA A 307 -34.36 -20.77 -1.47
CA ALA A 307 -33.44 -21.57 -0.68
C ALA A 307 -32.04 -21.61 -1.33
N ILE A 308 -31.96 -21.70 -2.66
CA ILE A 308 -30.67 -21.62 -3.38
C ILE A 308 -30.08 -20.21 -3.28
N LEU A 309 -30.89 -19.16 -3.42
CA LEU A 309 -30.44 -17.79 -3.26
C LEU A 309 -29.89 -17.51 -1.85
N ALA A 310 -30.51 -18.08 -0.82
CA ALA A 310 -29.99 -18.01 0.55
C ALA A 310 -28.61 -18.68 0.69
N GLN A 311 -28.39 -19.82 0.04
CA GLN A 311 -27.08 -20.49 0.00
C GLN A 311 -26.03 -19.65 -0.73
N ILE A 312 -26.38 -19.04 -1.86
CA ILE A 312 -25.50 -18.11 -2.60
C ILE A 312 -25.09 -16.92 -1.72
N ARG A 313 -26.02 -16.38 -0.93
CA ARG A 313 -25.74 -15.32 0.05
C ARG A 313 -24.79 -15.79 1.16
N GLN A 314 -25.02 -16.98 1.72
CA GLN A 314 -24.12 -17.55 2.73
C GLN A 314 -22.68 -17.72 2.24
N ILE A 315 -22.47 -18.13 0.99
CA ILE A 315 -21.12 -18.19 0.40
C ILE A 315 -20.56 -16.78 0.23
N SER A 316 -21.38 -15.85 -0.28
CA SER A 316 -20.98 -14.45 -0.47
C SER A 316 -20.54 -13.78 0.84
N ASP A 317 -21.23 -14.04 1.95
CA ASP A 317 -20.90 -13.48 3.26
C ASP A 317 -19.55 -14.01 3.80
N LYS A 318 -19.17 -15.26 3.44
CA LYS A 318 -17.89 -15.88 3.83
C LYS A 318 -16.70 -15.38 3.03
N TYR A 319 -16.92 -14.67 1.91
CA TYR A 319 -15.82 -14.17 1.09
C TYR A 319 -14.92 -13.17 1.82
N ASN A 320 -15.50 -12.33 2.67
CA ASN A 320 -14.75 -11.37 3.47
C ASN A 320 -13.80 -12.05 4.49
N GLU A 321 -14.01 -13.34 4.79
CA GLU A 321 -13.08 -14.12 5.62
C GLU A 321 -11.79 -14.48 4.86
N VAL A 322 -11.85 -14.56 3.52
CA VAL A 322 -10.74 -15.01 2.67
C VAL A 322 -10.06 -13.85 1.97
N SER A 323 -10.81 -12.86 1.51
CA SER A 323 -10.26 -11.72 0.76
C SER A 323 -11.21 -10.53 0.74
N MET A 324 -10.63 -9.33 0.76
CA MET A 324 -11.36 -8.06 0.68
C MET A 324 -11.75 -7.70 -0.76
N LEU A 325 -10.88 -8.00 -1.74
CA LEU A 325 -10.96 -7.46 -3.11
C LEU A 325 -10.99 -8.50 -4.22
N CYS A 326 -10.76 -9.80 -3.95
CA CYS A 326 -10.67 -10.80 -5.02
C CYS A 326 -11.94 -10.94 -5.89
N PHE A 327 -13.09 -10.46 -5.41
CA PHE A 327 -14.36 -10.47 -6.15
C PHE A 327 -14.67 -9.14 -6.86
N TYR A 328 -13.93 -8.07 -6.55
CA TYR A 328 -14.11 -6.75 -7.16
C TYR A 328 -13.24 -6.54 -8.41
N THR A 329 -12.39 -7.52 -8.75
CA THR A 329 -11.54 -7.51 -9.95
C THR A 329 -12.29 -8.06 -11.17
N ASP A 330 -13.49 -7.57 -11.43
CA ASP A 330 -14.03 -7.61 -12.79
C ASP A 330 -12.95 -7.01 -13.71
N HIS A 331 -12.59 -7.70 -14.78
CA HIS A 331 -11.63 -7.23 -15.79
C HIS A 331 -11.94 -5.79 -16.26
N LYS A 332 -13.21 -5.36 -16.21
CA LYS A 332 -13.65 -3.98 -16.50
C LYS A 332 -13.43 -2.99 -15.36
N ARG A 333 -13.30 -3.45 -14.11
CA ARG A 333 -13.12 -2.67 -12.87
C ARG A 333 -11.70 -2.71 -12.31
N LEU A 334 -10.74 -3.28 -13.04
CA LEU A 334 -9.30 -3.08 -12.74
C LEU A 334 -8.91 -1.59 -12.70
N GLN A 335 -9.79 -0.70 -13.20
CA GLN A 335 -9.58 0.69 -13.60
C GLN A 335 -9.27 1.75 -12.53
N SER A 336 -9.55 1.55 -11.26
CA SER A 336 -9.31 2.58 -10.22
C SER A 336 -10.00 2.16 -8.94
N ARG A 337 -9.55 2.78 -7.83
CA ARG A 337 -10.28 2.98 -6.58
C ARG A 337 -11.63 2.24 -6.48
N ILE A 338 -11.60 1.07 -5.83
CA ILE A 338 -12.75 0.20 -5.59
C ILE A 338 -13.58 0.82 -4.45
N PRO A 339 -14.84 1.20 -4.70
CA PRO A 339 -15.72 1.63 -3.63
C PRO A 339 -16.13 0.43 -2.78
N LEU A 340 -15.95 0.52 -1.47
CA LEU A 340 -16.49 -0.40 -0.48
C LEU A 340 -17.63 0.31 0.27
N GLY A 341 -18.71 -0.43 0.53
CA GLY A 341 -19.95 0.07 1.13
C GLY A 341 -21.18 -0.36 0.32
N LYS A 342 -22.31 -0.58 0.99
CA LYS A 342 -23.58 -0.95 0.31
C LYS A 342 -24.29 0.31 -0.20
N LEU A 343 -24.87 0.20 -1.39
CA LEU A 343 -25.81 1.15 -1.96
C LEU A 343 -27.08 1.25 -1.08
N GLU A 344 -27.52 2.49 -0.85
CA GLU A 344 -28.77 2.96 -0.24
C GLU A 344 -29.33 2.22 1.00
N GLY A 345 -29.40 2.94 2.12
CA GLY A 345 -30.23 2.55 3.29
C GLY A 345 -29.51 1.83 4.43
N GLN A 346 -28.18 1.70 4.39
CA GLN A 346 -27.39 1.24 5.53
C GLN A 346 -26.33 2.29 5.88
N ASP A 347 -26.28 2.70 7.16
CA ASP A 347 -25.28 3.61 7.73
C ASP A 347 -23.89 2.96 7.83
N MET A 348 -23.40 2.34 6.74
CA MET A 348 -22.02 1.90 6.65
C MET A 348 -21.18 3.00 6.01
N TYR A 349 -19.98 3.20 6.57
CA TYR A 349 -18.97 4.12 6.04
C TYR A 349 -18.68 3.79 4.57
N GLN A 350 -18.59 4.79 3.69
CA GLN A 350 -18.20 4.55 2.30
C GLN A 350 -16.68 4.72 2.20
N LEU A 351 -16.01 3.72 1.66
CA LEU A 351 -14.56 3.71 1.47
C LEU A 351 -14.22 3.57 0.00
N SER A 352 -13.04 4.03 -0.37
CA SER A 352 -12.48 3.86 -1.69
C SER A 352 -11.04 3.38 -1.56
N VAL A 353 -10.75 2.16 -2.03
CA VAL A 353 -9.46 1.49 -1.82
C VAL A 353 -8.79 1.16 -3.16
N PRO A 354 -7.46 1.09 -3.26
CA PRO A 354 -6.81 0.69 -4.51
C PRO A 354 -7.19 -0.75 -4.90
N GLY A 355 -7.23 -1.02 -6.20
CA GLY A 355 -7.33 -2.39 -6.71
C GLY A 355 -6.05 -3.19 -6.44
N LEU A 356 -6.11 -4.50 -6.68
CA LEU A 356 -4.96 -5.38 -6.56
C LEU A 356 -3.88 -5.02 -7.59
N THR A 357 -2.61 -5.20 -7.22
CA THR A 357 -1.45 -4.98 -8.09
C THR A 357 -1.32 -6.02 -9.21
N GLN A 358 -2.17 -7.06 -9.20
CA GLN A 358 -2.18 -8.12 -10.19
C GLN A 358 -3.57 -8.73 -10.38
N TYR A 359 -3.78 -9.32 -11.56
CA TYR A 359 -4.99 -10.08 -11.89
C TYR A 359 -4.86 -11.54 -11.40
N ILE A 360 -5.27 -11.78 -10.15
CA ILE A 360 -5.02 -13.05 -9.45
C ILE A 360 -5.57 -14.31 -10.14
N PHE A 361 -6.44 -14.18 -11.14
CA PHE A 361 -7.05 -15.30 -11.84
C PHE A 361 -6.11 -15.98 -12.85
N ASN A 362 -5.14 -15.25 -13.40
CA ASN A 362 -4.21 -15.79 -14.39
C ASN A 362 -2.73 -15.55 -14.06
N GLN A 363 -2.41 -14.64 -13.14
CA GLN A 363 -1.05 -14.23 -12.87
C GLN A 363 -0.77 -14.08 -11.38
N ASN A 364 0.43 -14.52 -10.98
CA ASN A 364 0.95 -14.36 -9.64
C ASN A 364 2.41 -13.90 -9.68
N ALA A 365 2.82 -13.16 -8.65
CA ALA A 365 4.18 -12.70 -8.50
C ALA A 365 4.69 -12.94 -7.08
N ALA A 366 6.01 -13.04 -6.92
CA ALA A 366 6.68 -13.12 -5.63
C ALA A 366 7.91 -12.21 -5.59
N ASP A 367 8.28 -11.79 -4.39
CA ASP A 367 9.52 -11.07 -4.13
C ASP A 367 10.02 -11.28 -2.69
N MET A 368 11.31 -11.00 -2.50
CA MET A 368 11.99 -11.14 -1.23
C MET A 368 11.44 -10.17 -0.17
N GLY A 369 11.06 -8.94 -0.54
CA GLY A 369 10.51 -7.96 0.40
C GLY A 369 9.19 -8.39 1.03
N SER A 370 8.24 -8.85 0.20
CA SER A 370 6.95 -9.39 0.64
C SER A 370 7.13 -10.67 1.47
N THR A 371 8.09 -11.51 1.08
CA THR A 371 8.43 -12.74 1.82
C THR A 371 9.02 -12.44 3.19
N ALA A 372 9.97 -11.50 3.28
CA ALA A 372 10.63 -11.15 4.54
C ALA A 372 9.66 -10.51 5.53
N VAL A 373 8.79 -9.58 5.09
CA VAL A 373 7.80 -8.95 5.98
C VAL A 373 6.76 -9.94 6.48
N ALA A 374 6.30 -10.87 5.62
CA ALA A 374 5.36 -11.91 6.01
C ALA A 374 5.95 -12.84 7.09
N LEU A 375 7.18 -13.31 6.89
CA LEU A 375 7.86 -14.18 7.84
C LEU A 375 8.18 -13.47 9.16
N TYR A 376 8.57 -12.19 9.11
CA TYR A 376 8.74 -11.37 10.31
C TYR A 376 7.44 -11.30 11.12
N ALA A 377 6.32 -10.93 10.48
CA ALA A 377 5.04 -10.82 11.14
C ALA A 377 4.57 -12.13 11.75
N LEU A 378 4.69 -13.25 11.00
CA LEU A 378 4.35 -14.57 11.50
C LEU A 378 5.21 -14.96 12.72
N ARG A 379 6.50 -14.61 12.74
CA ARG A 379 7.37 -14.83 13.90
C ARG A 379 6.87 -14.06 15.11
N VAL A 380 6.58 -12.77 14.95
CA VAL A 380 6.05 -11.90 16.03
C VAL A 380 4.75 -12.46 16.59
N VAL A 381 3.82 -12.88 15.73
CA VAL A 381 2.56 -13.50 16.14
C VAL A 381 2.80 -14.82 16.88
N LYS A 382 3.75 -15.64 16.41
CA LYS A 382 4.10 -16.91 17.07
C LYS A 382 4.70 -16.68 18.46
N GLU A 383 5.55 -15.67 18.64
CA GLU A 383 6.12 -15.28 19.95
C GLU A 383 5.03 -14.93 20.96
N LYS A 384 3.88 -14.44 20.50
CA LYS A 384 2.70 -14.14 21.32
C LYS A 384 1.74 -15.33 21.49
N GLY A 385 2.01 -16.47 20.86
CA GLY A 385 1.15 -17.66 20.91
C GLY A 385 -0.12 -17.56 20.06
N PHE A 386 -0.17 -16.65 19.09
CA PHE A 386 -1.37 -16.39 18.27
C PHE A 386 -1.29 -16.97 16.86
N LEU A 387 -0.21 -17.68 16.52
CA LEU A 387 -0.10 -18.36 15.23
C LEU A 387 -0.95 -19.64 15.29
N PRO A 388 -2.03 -19.75 14.49
CA PRO A 388 -2.88 -20.93 14.54
C PRO A 388 -2.10 -22.18 14.09
N GLU A 389 -2.27 -23.30 14.79
CA GLU A 389 -1.67 -24.58 14.40
C GLU A 389 -2.28 -25.12 13.09
N MET A 390 -3.59 -24.94 12.95
CA MET A 390 -4.40 -25.41 11.81
C MET A 390 -5.10 -24.23 11.13
N LEU A 391 -5.08 -24.22 9.81
CA LEU A 391 -5.79 -23.24 8.99
C LEU A 391 -7.23 -23.72 8.80
N ALA A 392 -8.15 -23.08 9.53
CA ALA A 392 -9.57 -23.31 9.35
C ALA A 392 -10.00 -22.91 7.92
N ARG A 393 -11.01 -23.62 7.40
CA ARG A 393 -11.52 -23.43 6.04
C ARG A 393 -12.98 -23.00 6.14
N PRO A 394 -13.41 -21.99 5.37
CA PRO A 394 -14.82 -21.67 5.28
C PRO A 394 -15.61 -22.92 4.87
N LEU A 395 -16.78 -23.07 5.48
CA LEU A 395 -17.69 -24.17 5.17
C LEU A 395 -18.63 -23.77 4.02
N ASP A 396 -18.98 -24.73 3.17
CA ASP A 396 -20.05 -24.59 2.21
C ASP A 396 -21.43 -24.57 2.93
N PRO A 397 -22.54 -24.32 2.22
CA PRO A 397 -23.88 -24.33 2.80
C PRO A 397 -24.32 -25.70 3.35
N LYS A 398 -23.61 -26.79 3.01
CA LYS A 398 -23.84 -28.15 3.52
C LYS A 398 -22.96 -28.46 4.75
N GLY A 399 -22.18 -27.49 5.23
CA GLY A 399 -21.28 -27.65 6.38
C GLY A 399 -19.96 -28.36 6.06
N LYS A 400 -19.64 -28.57 4.78
CA LYS A 400 -18.38 -29.18 4.34
C LYS A 400 -17.35 -28.09 4.03
N PRO A 401 -16.08 -28.22 4.46
CA PRO A 401 -15.06 -27.22 4.12
C PRO A 401 -14.76 -27.21 2.62
N PHE A 402 -14.55 -26.01 2.05
CA PHE A 402 -14.23 -25.85 0.61
C PHE A 402 -12.89 -26.49 0.21
N LEU A 403 -11.93 -26.55 1.13
CA LEU A 403 -10.67 -27.27 0.99
C LEU A 403 -10.36 -28.03 2.28
N ALA A 404 -9.41 -28.97 2.23
CA ALA A 404 -8.88 -29.58 3.44
C ALA A 404 -8.16 -28.52 4.30
N ALA A 405 -8.27 -28.67 5.63
CA ALA A 405 -7.46 -27.89 6.56
C ALA A 405 -5.98 -28.26 6.40
N GLU A 406 -5.10 -27.27 6.51
CA GLU A 406 -3.66 -27.46 6.42
C GLU A 406 -3.01 -27.05 7.75
N GLN A 407 -1.95 -27.74 8.15
CA GLN A 407 -1.13 -27.33 9.27
C GLN A 407 -0.27 -26.13 8.87
N SER A 408 -0.27 -25.07 9.68
CA SER A 408 0.53 -23.86 9.41
C SER A 408 2.01 -24.21 9.27
N ARG A 409 2.53 -25.10 10.12
CA ARG A 409 3.93 -25.56 10.04
C ARG A 409 4.26 -26.23 8.70
N ALA A 410 3.36 -27.08 8.20
CA ALA A 410 3.57 -27.79 6.94
C ALA A 410 3.61 -26.83 5.74
N VAL A 411 2.78 -25.78 5.77
CA VAL A 411 2.81 -24.70 4.77
C VAL A 411 4.14 -23.95 4.86
N LEU A 412 4.50 -23.46 6.05
CA LEU A 412 5.69 -22.62 6.25
C LEU A 412 7.02 -23.35 5.95
N SER A 413 7.06 -24.67 6.13
CA SER A 413 8.27 -25.47 5.86
C SER A 413 8.74 -25.40 4.40
N LYS A 414 7.83 -25.12 3.45
CA LYS A 414 8.20 -24.93 2.03
C LYS A 414 9.04 -23.68 1.81
N ALA A 415 8.81 -22.62 2.57
CA ALA A 415 9.56 -21.37 2.46
C ALA A 415 11.05 -21.56 2.78
N ALA A 416 11.36 -22.39 3.78
CA ALA A 416 12.74 -22.68 4.18
C ALA A 416 13.56 -23.28 3.05
N ALA A 417 13.02 -24.28 2.36
CA ALA A 417 13.68 -24.89 1.21
C ALA A 417 13.95 -23.86 0.10
N THR A 418 12.93 -23.06 -0.27
CA THR A 418 13.06 -22.07 -1.35
C THR A 418 14.04 -20.95 -1.02
N ILE A 419 14.04 -20.43 0.22
CA ILE A 419 14.95 -19.35 0.61
C ILE A 419 16.40 -19.87 0.74
N LEU A 420 16.60 -21.08 1.25
CA LEU A 420 17.93 -21.70 1.30
C LEU A 420 18.49 -21.94 -0.11
N GLN A 421 17.68 -22.51 -1.01
CA GLN A 421 18.11 -22.81 -2.38
C GLN A 421 18.37 -21.55 -3.22
N SER A 422 17.77 -20.42 -2.84
CA SER A 422 17.98 -19.14 -3.54
C SER A 422 19.17 -18.34 -3.02
N GLN A 423 19.85 -18.78 -1.96
CA GLN A 423 21.07 -18.11 -1.50
C GLN A 423 22.19 -18.25 -2.53
N LEU A 424 22.80 -17.12 -2.88
CA LEU A 424 23.95 -17.07 -3.78
C LEU A 424 25.22 -17.59 -3.10
N LYS A 425 26.21 -18.00 -3.90
CA LYS A 425 27.50 -18.49 -3.39
C LYS A 425 28.26 -17.48 -2.52
N ASN A 426 28.03 -16.18 -2.73
CA ASN A 426 28.61 -15.12 -1.92
C ASN A 426 27.86 -14.88 -0.60
N GLY A 427 26.77 -15.60 -0.33
CA GLY A 427 25.93 -15.45 0.86
C GLY A 427 24.75 -14.50 0.71
N GLY A 428 24.64 -13.75 -0.39
CA GLY A 428 23.55 -12.80 -0.65
C GLY A 428 22.31 -13.43 -1.27
N TRP A 429 21.27 -12.60 -1.47
CA TRP A 429 20.06 -12.93 -2.21
C TRP A 429 19.75 -11.86 -3.25
N THR A 430 19.12 -12.27 -4.34
CA THR A 430 18.44 -11.32 -5.23
C THR A 430 17.11 -10.87 -4.61
N GLU A 431 16.45 -9.90 -5.24
CA GLU A 431 15.08 -9.51 -4.89
C GLU A 431 14.03 -10.63 -5.08
N LEU A 432 14.42 -11.81 -5.59
CA LEU A 432 13.54 -12.95 -5.93
C LEU A 432 12.28 -12.56 -6.70
N ASN A 433 12.42 -11.67 -7.68
CA ASN A 433 11.30 -11.21 -8.49
C ASN A 433 10.87 -12.36 -9.43
N ILE A 434 9.79 -13.06 -9.06
CA ILE A 434 9.24 -14.18 -9.82
C ILE A 434 7.86 -13.78 -10.35
N HIS A 435 7.56 -14.15 -11.59
CA HIS A 435 6.26 -13.95 -12.22
C HIS A 435 5.83 -15.27 -12.88
N GLN A 436 4.64 -15.76 -12.55
CA GLN A 436 4.16 -17.05 -13.03
C GLN A 436 2.65 -17.05 -13.29
N ALA A 437 2.20 -17.97 -14.13
CA ALA A 437 0.79 -18.20 -14.38
C ALA A 437 0.09 -18.80 -13.15
N VAL A 438 -1.21 -18.51 -13.00
CA VAL A 438 -2.11 -19.17 -12.06
C VAL A 438 -2.99 -20.15 -12.82
N ALA A 439 -2.96 -21.43 -12.40
CA ALA A 439 -3.76 -22.49 -13.00
C ALA A 439 -5.01 -22.86 -12.17
N ASP A 440 -5.15 -22.29 -10.98
CA ASP A 440 -6.19 -22.67 -10.01
C ASP A 440 -7.61 -22.44 -10.53
N PHE A 441 -7.77 -21.51 -11.48
CA PHE A 441 -9.05 -21.12 -12.06
C PHE A 441 -9.34 -21.78 -13.42
N ASN A 442 -8.44 -22.61 -13.95
CA ASN A 442 -8.51 -23.13 -15.33
C ASN A 442 -9.77 -23.95 -15.65
N SER A 443 -10.45 -24.50 -14.64
CA SER A 443 -11.71 -25.24 -14.81
C SER A 443 -12.94 -24.34 -14.92
N MET A 444 -12.82 -23.06 -14.57
CA MET A 444 -13.95 -22.14 -14.52
C MET A 444 -14.37 -21.65 -15.89
N LYS A 445 -15.69 -21.48 -16.06
CA LYS A 445 -16.27 -20.98 -17.30
C LYS A 445 -16.62 -19.50 -17.15
N GLY A 446 -16.33 -18.71 -18.19
CA GLY A 446 -16.75 -17.30 -18.24
C GLY A 446 -15.84 -16.32 -17.49
N LEU A 447 -14.69 -16.76 -16.97
CA LEU A 447 -13.65 -15.85 -16.49
C LEU A 447 -12.77 -15.39 -17.66
N SER A 448 -12.75 -14.09 -17.91
CA SER A 448 -11.89 -13.48 -18.93
C SER A 448 -10.42 -13.80 -18.67
N GLY A 449 -9.69 -14.25 -19.69
CA GLY A 449 -8.25 -14.50 -19.56
C GLY A 449 -7.84 -15.78 -18.84
N VAL A 450 -8.78 -16.70 -18.63
CA VAL A 450 -8.55 -17.99 -17.95
C VAL A 450 -8.94 -19.15 -18.88
N PRO A 451 -8.04 -20.13 -19.14
CA PRO A 451 -6.65 -20.19 -18.68
C PRO A 451 -5.80 -19.09 -19.31
N GLY A 452 -4.81 -18.60 -18.55
CA GLY A 452 -3.79 -17.73 -19.12
C GLY A 452 -2.98 -18.45 -20.21
N LYS A 453 -2.58 -17.71 -21.25
CA LYS A 453 -1.77 -18.16 -22.37
C LYS A 453 -0.50 -17.31 -22.51
N GLY A 454 0.50 -17.86 -23.18
CA GLY A 454 1.77 -17.18 -23.42
C GLY A 454 2.80 -17.38 -22.31
N ALA A 455 4.05 -17.01 -22.62
CA ALA A 455 5.15 -17.09 -21.67
C ALA A 455 5.13 -15.88 -20.73
N PHE A 456 5.21 -16.14 -19.43
CA PHE A 456 5.36 -15.12 -18.42
C PHE A 456 6.82 -14.65 -18.43
N PRO A 457 7.11 -13.37 -18.73
CA PRO A 457 8.48 -12.91 -18.86
C PRO A 457 9.21 -12.98 -17.52
N ALA A 458 10.49 -13.34 -17.56
CA ALA A 458 11.38 -13.22 -16.42
C ALA A 458 11.48 -11.75 -15.99
N LEU A 459 11.50 -11.51 -14.68
CA LEU A 459 11.67 -10.19 -14.11
C LEU A 459 13.14 -9.96 -13.76
N GLU A 460 13.63 -8.73 -13.92
CA GLU A 460 14.95 -8.39 -13.39
C GLU A 460 14.94 -8.56 -11.87
N SER A 461 15.94 -9.23 -11.33
CA SER A 461 16.05 -9.49 -9.90
C SER A 461 17.48 -9.19 -9.44
N PRO A 462 17.79 -7.91 -9.15
CA PRO A 462 19.14 -7.52 -8.75
C PRO A 462 19.47 -8.07 -7.36
N THR A 463 20.77 -8.24 -7.10
CA THR A 463 21.33 -8.45 -5.76
C THR A 463 21.76 -7.09 -5.21
N ASN A 464 21.25 -6.73 -4.05
CA ASN A 464 21.61 -5.49 -3.35
C ASN A 464 21.64 -5.71 -1.83
N PHE A 465 22.04 -4.69 -1.08
CA PHE A 465 22.13 -4.78 0.38
C PHE A 465 20.78 -5.14 1.01
N CYS A 466 19.70 -4.44 0.63
CA CYS A 466 18.35 -4.66 1.17
C CYS A 466 17.84 -6.09 0.92
N SER A 467 17.89 -6.58 -0.33
CA SER A 467 17.46 -7.95 -0.68
C SER A 467 18.23 -9.02 0.07
N SER A 468 19.53 -8.82 0.29
CA SER A 468 20.34 -9.75 1.07
C SER A 468 20.04 -9.69 2.58
N ALA A 469 19.79 -8.50 3.14
CA ALA A 469 19.34 -8.33 4.52
C ALA A 469 17.96 -8.97 4.75
N GLN A 470 17.05 -8.79 3.80
CA GLN A 470 15.72 -9.43 3.80
C GLN A 470 15.83 -10.97 3.71
N GLY A 471 16.70 -11.49 2.84
CA GLY A 471 16.93 -12.94 2.72
C GLY A 471 17.49 -13.57 4.00
N MET A 472 18.47 -12.92 4.63
CA MET A 472 18.98 -13.34 5.94
C MET A 472 17.88 -13.30 7.00
N SER A 473 17.08 -12.22 7.03
CA SER A 473 15.95 -12.10 7.95
C SER A 473 14.90 -13.18 7.75
N ALA A 474 14.56 -13.48 6.50
CA ALA A 474 13.63 -14.54 6.15
C ALA A 474 14.09 -15.90 6.69
N LEU A 475 15.37 -16.26 6.52
CA LEU A 475 15.94 -17.48 7.10
C LEU A 475 15.85 -17.49 8.63
N VAL A 476 16.29 -16.42 9.30
CA VAL A 476 16.29 -16.35 10.76
C VAL A 476 14.87 -16.49 11.32
N ASN A 477 13.91 -15.76 10.75
CA ASN A 477 12.50 -15.83 11.14
C ASN A 477 11.92 -17.24 10.89
N LEU A 478 12.30 -17.91 9.81
CA LEU A 478 11.84 -19.28 9.53
C LEU A 478 12.32 -20.28 10.56
N LYS A 479 13.57 -20.23 10.99
CA LYS A 479 14.05 -21.12 12.05
C LYS A 479 13.25 -20.94 13.34
N ALA A 480 12.86 -19.71 13.69
CA ALA A 480 11.97 -19.46 14.81
C ALA A 480 10.55 -20.00 14.58
N LEU A 481 10.05 -20.00 13.34
CA LEU A 481 8.73 -20.50 12.96
C LEU A 481 8.62 -22.03 12.87
N VAL A 482 9.58 -22.72 12.25
CA VAL A 482 9.50 -24.16 11.97
C VAL A 482 10.43 -25.02 12.84
N GLY A 483 11.38 -24.42 13.56
CA GLY A 483 12.24 -25.12 14.53
C GLY A 483 13.51 -25.74 13.93
N LYS A 484 14.02 -26.80 14.56
CA LYS A 484 15.34 -27.42 14.31
C LYS A 484 15.49 -28.13 12.94
N GLU A 485 14.42 -28.22 12.16
CA GLU A 485 14.42 -28.87 10.84
C GLU A 485 15.19 -28.07 9.77
N VAL A 486 15.62 -26.86 10.11
CA VAL A 486 16.38 -25.97 9.22
C VAL A 486 17.77 -25.73 9.83
N ASP A 487 18.75 -26.55 9.46
CA ASP A 487 20.15 -26.22 9.72
C ASP A 487 20.62 -25.18 8.70
N GLN A 488 20.76 -23.95 9.18
CA GLN A 488 21.08 -22.78 8.38
C GLN A 488 22.22 -21.95 9.01
N ALA A 489 22.92 -22.50 10.01
CA ALA A 489 23.93 -21.73 10.73
C ALA A 489 25.05 -21.24 9.79
N GLY A 490 25.50 -22.11 8.87
CA GLY A 490 26.46 -21.76 7.83
C GLY A 490 25.93 -20.68 6.87
N ASN A 491 24.70 -20.84 6.38
CA ASN A 491 24.04 -19.89 5.46
C ASN A 491 23.88 -18.50 6.09
N VAL A 492 23.44 -18.45 7.35
CA VAL A 492 23.29 -17.20 8.11
C VAL A 492 24.65 -16.53 8.33
N LYS A 493 25.69 -17.31 8.66
CA LYS A 493 27.05 -16.77 8.79
C LYS A 493 27.55 -16.18 7.47
N MET A 494 27.40 -16.89 6.36
CA MET A 494 27.81 -16.39 5.04
C MET A 494 27.08 -15.09 4.67
N ALA A 495 25.79 -15.00 4.97
CA ALA A 495 25.01 -13.79 4.76
C ALA A 495 25.49 -12.62 5.62
N ALA A 496 25.78 -12.86 6.91
CA ALA A 496 26.29 -11.85 7.82
C ALA A 496 27.67 -11.33 7.37
N ASP A 497 28.57 -12.23 6.95
CA ASP A 497 29.90 -11.86 6.42
C ASP A 497 29.76 -10.98 5.17
N TYR A 498 28.89 -11.36 4.24
CA TYR A 498 28.60 -10.61 3.01
C TYR A 498 28.03 -9.21 3.29
N LEU A 499 27.03 -9.12 4.17
CA LEU A 499 26.40 -7.86 4.56
C LEU A 499 27.36 -6.94 5.32
N GLY A 500 28.24 -7.51 6.16
CA GLY A 500 29.29 -6.75 6.84
C GLY A 500 30.25 -6.08 5.86
N GLN A 501 30.69 -6.80 4.83
CA GLN A 501 31.54 -6.25 3.77
C GLN A 501 30.84 -5.15 2.98
N LEU A 502 29.57 -5.34 2.59
CA LEU A 502 28.80 -4.32 1.89
C LEU A 502 28.57 -3.07 2.75
N HIS A 503 28.30 -3.24 4.04
CA HIS A 503 28.11 -2.13 4.97
C HIS A 503 29.36 -1.25 5.07
N GLN A 504 30.55 -1.86 5.17
CA GLN A 504 31.81 -1.10 5.17
C GLN A 504 31.98 -0.27 3.89
N GLN A 505 31.57 -0.79 2.73
CA GLN A 505 31.60 -0.04 1.47
C GLN A 505 30.60 1.13 1.45
N LEU A 506 29.44 1.00 2.10
CA LEU A 506 28.44 2.05 2.24
C LEU A 506 28.93 3.21 3.13
N GLN A 507 29.76 2.94 4.12
CA GLN A 507 30.32 3.98 5.00
C GLN A 507 31.42 4.81 4.33
N GLY A 508 32.13 4.22 3.35
CA GLY A 508 33.20 4.89 2.61
C GLY A 508 32.74 5.71 1.41
N ASN A 509 31.50 5.55 0.94
CA ASN A 509 30.97 6.21 -0.26
C ASN A 509 29.56 6.77 -0.03
N SER A 510 29.28 7.97 -0.54
CA SER A 510 27.94 8.58 -0.62
C SER A 510 26.98 7.86 -1.59
N ALA A 511 27.15 6.55 -1.76
CA ALA A 511 26.50 5.75 -2.78
C ALA A 511 25.10 5.29 -2.33
N THR A 512 24.11 6.15 -2.55
CA THR A 512 22.67 5.81 -2.57
C THR A 512 22.30 4.70 -3.56
N ASN A 513 23.25 4.19 -4.35
CA ASN A 513 23.03 3.23 -5.43
C ASN A 513 23.25 1.76 -5.02
N LEU A 514 23.76 1.50 -3.81
CA LEU A 514 24.10 0.15 -3.34
C LEU A 514 23.08 -0.44 -2.36
N THR A 515 22.23 0.40 -1.76
CA THR A 515 21.37 -0.01 -0.65
C THR A 515 20.13 -0.80 -1.10
N GLY A 516 19.56 -0.50 -2.28
CA GLY A 516 18.24 -1.03 -2.62
C GLY A 516 17.18 -0.59 -1.59
N GLY A 517 15.96 -1.12 -1.68
CA GLY A 517 14.89 -0.85 -0.70
C GLY A 517 14.03 0.39 -0.98
N HIS A 518 12.87 0.46 -0.33
CA HIS A 518 11.87 1.50 -0.52
C HIS A 518 12.19 2.76 0.29
N ILE A 519 12.70 2.57 1.51
CA ILE A 519 12.97 3.62 2.52
C ILE A 519 14.41 3.50 3.02
N SER A 520 15.34 3.40 2.07
CA SER A 520 16.77 3.29 2.38
C SER A 520 17.29 4.49 3.19
N PRO A 521 18.19 4.26 4.16
CA PRO A 521 18.73 2.94 4.56
C PRO A 521 17.90 2.24 5.66
N TYR A 522 16.82 2.84 6.12
CA TYR A 522 16.10 2.46 7.34
C TYR A 522 15.47 1.06 7.25
N ASP A 523 14.81 0.75 6.14
CA ASP A 523 14.22 -0.57 5.90
C ASP A 523 15.28 -1.69 5.89
N SER A 524 16.42 -1.41 5.27
CA SER A 524 17.54 -2.34 5.16
C SER A 524 18.16 -2.61 6.52
N TYR A 525 18.37 -1.55 7.33
CA TYR A 525 18.88 -1.69 8.69
C TYR A 525 17.92 -2.42 9.62
N PHE A 526 16.61 -2.24 9.45
CA PHE A 526 15.64 -3.05 10.17
C PHE A 526 15.83 -4.55 9.86
N TYR A 527 15.80 -4.95 8.58
CA TYR A 527 15.97 -6.37 8.25
C TYR A 527 17.34 -6.92 8.62
N LEU A 528 18.38 -6.09 8.59
CA LEU A 528 19.73 -6.44 9.02
C LEU A 528 19.76 -6.74 10.53
N THR A 529 19.16 -5.90 11.35
CA THR A 529 19.33 -5.91 12.81
C THR A 529 18.34 -6.79 13.56
N GLN A 530 17.19 -7.13 12.97
CA GLN A 530 16.18 -8.01 13.58
C GLN A 530 16.60 -9.50 13.63
N ASN A 531 17.89 -9.80 13.48
CA ASN A 531 18.43 -11.15 13.34
C ASN A 531 19.08 -11.63 14.63
N SER A 532 18.40 -12.55 15.34
CA SER A 532 18.95 -13.28 16.47
C SER A 532 18.65 -14.78 16.35
N ILE A 533 19.56 -15.60 16.86
CA ILE A 533 19.33 -17.03 17.05
C ILE A 533 19.27 -17.27 18.57
N GLY A 534 18.05 -17.37 19.10
CA GLY A 534 17.85 -17.36 20.55
C GLY A 534 18.17 -15.97 21.13
N ALA A 535 18.98 -15.92 22.20
CA ALA A 535 19.42 -14.67 22.80
C ALA A 535 20.65 -14.05 22.11
N THR A 536 21.24 -14.74 21.14
CA THR A 536 22.50 -14.31 20.52
C THR A 536 22.22 -13.55 19.22
N PRO A 537 22.64 -12.28 19.12
CA PRO A 537 22.61 -11.53 17.87
C PRO A 537 23.43 -12.25 16.80
N VAL A 538 22.92 -12.26 15.56
CA VAL A 538 23.67 -12.82 14.41
C VAL A 538 24.80 -11.89 13.97
N LEU A 539 24.62 -10.59 14.16
CA LEU A 539 25.56 -9.58 13.69
C LEU A 539 26.67 -9.29 14.71
N PRO A 540 27.88 -8.98 14.21
CA PRO A 540 28.95 -8.41 15.02
C PRO A 540 28.53 -7.12 15.75
N ASP A 541 29.07 -6.91 16.96
CA ASP A 541 28.71 -5.77 17.80
C ASP A 541 29.16 -4.42 17.22
N ASP A 542 30.29 -4.39 16.51
CA ASP A 542 30.79 -3.19 15.82
C ASP A 542 29.82 -2.72 14.73
N LEU A 543 29.28 -3.65 13.93
CA LEU A 543 28.28 -3.35 12.92
C LEU A 543 26.99 -2.81 13.57
N ARG A 544 26.55 -3.43 14.67
CA ARG A 544 25.37 -3.01 15.43
C ARG A 544 25.54 -1.60 16.01
N GLN A 545 26.67 -1.32 16.65
CA GLN A 545 27.02 0.00 17.17
C GLN A 545 27.06 1.04 16.06
N SER A 546 27.63 0.68 14.90
CA SER A 546 27.72 1.58 13.77
C SER A 546 26.37 1.98 13.18
N VAL A 547 25.42 1.03 13.11
CA VAL A 547 24.03 1.32 12.70
C VAL A 547 23.33 2.19 13.74
N ALA A 548 23.49 1.90 15.04
CA ALA A 548 22.92 2.71 16.12
C ALA A 548 23.44 4.15 16.09
N ALA A 549 24.75 4.33 15.94
CA ALA A 549 25.40 5.63 15.82
C ALA A 549 24.89 6.41 14.59
N TYR A 550 24.73 5.75 13.44
CA TYR A 550 24.14 6.39 12.26
C TYR A 550 22.70 6.86 12.53
N LEU A 551 21.84 6.00 13.10
CA LEU A 551 20.45 6.36 13.33
C LEU A 551 20.31 7.49 14.36
N THR A 552 21.03 7.42 15.47
CA THR A 552 20.99 8.46 16.50
C THR A 552 21.46 9.82 16.00
N THR A 553 22.52 9.86 15.18
CA THR A 553 23.08 11.11 14.64
C THR A 553 22.31 11.67 13.44
N SER A 554 21.55 10.83 12.73
CA SER A 554 20.74 11.24 11.58
C SER A 554 19.30 11.64 11.95
N GLN A 555 18.91 11.50 13.22
CA GLN A 555 17.57 11.88 13.68
C GLN A 555 17.36 13.40 13.55
N GLY A 556 16.24 13.79 12.96
CA GLY A 556 15.85 15.19 12.86
C GLY A 556 15.49 15.82 14.21
N PRO A 557 15.45 17.16 14.30
CA PRO A 557 15.15 17.87 15.54
C PRO A 557 13.73 17.57 16.07
N GLU A 558 12.79 17.25 15.18
CA GLU A 558 11.41 16.88 15.53
C GLU A 558 11.28 15.43 16.02
N GLY A 559 12.40 14.68 16.12
CA GLY A 559 12.41 13.27 16.54
C GLY A 559 12.12 12.25 15.42
N GLY A 560 11.73 12.70 14.23
CA GLY A 560 11.55 11.85 13.05
C GLY A 560 12.84 11.66 12.24
N TRP A 561 12.81 10.69 11.33
CA TRP A 561 13.84 10.49 10.30
C TRP A 561 13.28 10.83 8.92
N GLU A 562 14.04 11.57 8.13
CA GLU A 562 13.68 11.89 6.75
C GLU A 562 14.41 10.97 5.76
N LYS A 563 13.77 10.75 4.59
CA LYS A 563 14.43 10.19 3.42
C LYS A 563 15.32 11.26 2.76
N GLN A 564 16.51 10.89 2.31
CA GLN A 564 17.35 11.80 1.51
C GLN A 564 16.60 12.20 0.21
N ARG A 565 16.33 13.50 0.07
CA ARG A 565 15.34 14.20 -0.79
C ARG A 565 15.41 14.03 -2.34
N LYS A 566 15.83 12.91 -2.93
CA LYS A 566 16.06 12.85 -4.41
C LYS A 566 15.33 11.81 -5.25
N GLN A 567 14.40 11.01 -4.71
CA GLN A 567 13.71 10.00 -5.53
C GLN A 567 12.19 10.03 -5.40
N ASN A 568 11.53 10.02 -6.55
CA ASN A 568 10.09 10.01 -6.76
C ASN A 568 9.40 8.86 -6.00
N LEU A 569 8.24 9.20 -5.41
CA LEU A 569 7.59 8.63 -4.21
C LEU A 569 6.62 7.47 -4.49
N LEU A 570 7.11 6.28 -4.82
CA LEU A 570 6.22 5.11 -4.98
C LEU A 570 6.74 3.94 -4.14
N PHE A 571 5.92 3.47 -3.20
CA PHE A 571 6.16 2.19 -2.52
C PHE A 571 5.51 1.10 -3.35
N LEU A 572 6.35 0.39 -4.07
CA LEU A 572 5.93 -0.66 -4.98
C LEU A 572 6.80 -1.87 -4.69
N PRO A 573 6.20 -3.01 -4.29
CA PRO A 573 6.94 -4.26 -4.21
C PRO A 573 7.75 -4.49 -5.48
N THR A 574 8.96 -5.02 -5.32
CA THR A 574 9.95 -5.10 -6.41
C THR A 574 9.43 -5.91 -7.59
N SER A 575 8.70 -7.00 -7.34
CA SER A 575 8.07 -7.80 -8.40
C SER A 575 7.02 -7.01 -9.20
N TYR A 576 6.21 -6.19 -8.53
CA TYR A 576 5.23 -5.33 -9.19
C TYR A 576 5.90 -4.23 -10.00
N PHE A 577 6.92 -3.58 -9.42
CA PHE A 577 7.71 -2.58 -10.12
C PHE A 577 8.33 -3.13 -11.40
N GLN A 578 8.93 -4.32 -11.34
CA GLN A 578 9.55 -4.96 -12.51
C GLN A 578 8.53 -5.37 -13.57
N ARG A 579 7.35 -5.85 -13.16
CA ARG A 579 6.25 -6.12 -14.10
C ARG A 579 5.81 -4.88 -14.85
N MET A 580 5.75 -3.72 -14.20
CA MET A 580 5.46 -2.44 -14.88
C MET A 580 6.54 -2.00 -15.88
N GLN A 581 7.75 -2.54 -15.79
CA GLN A 581 8.82 -2.25 -16.74
C GLN A 581 8.75 -3.14 -17.99
N VAL A 582 8.37 -4.41 -17.81
CA VAL A 582 8.46 -5.43 -18.88
C VAL A 582 7.13 -5.74 -19.55
N LEU A 583 6.00 -5.55 -18.88
CA LEU A 583 4.67 -5.87 -19.43
C LEU A 583 4.05 -4.66 -20.12
N GLU A 584 3.33 -4.94 -21.20
CA GLU A 584 2.50 -3.92 -21.84
C GLU A 584 1.32 -3.57 -20.91
N PRO A 585 1.04 -2.28 -20.72
CA PRO A 585 -0.02 -1.86 -19.85
C PRO A 585 -1.39 -1.98 -20.52
N ILE A 586 -2.40 -2.38 -19.74
CA ILE A 586 -3.76 -2.59 -20.24
C ILE A 586 -4.52 -1.29 -20.58
N ALA A 587 -4.11 -0.14 -20.06
CA ALA A 587 -4.83 1.13 -20.25
C ALA A 587 -4.09 2.10 -21.20
N TYR A 588 -4.85 2.98 -21.87
CA TYR A 588 -4.45 4.29 -22.41
C TYR A 588 -3.83 4.44 -23.82
N LYS A 589 -4.73 4.67 -24.80
CA LYS A 589 -4.79 5.91 -25.62
C LYS A 589 -6.26 6.25 -25.93
N GLY A 590 -6.86 7.17 -25.15
CA GLY A 590 -8.22 7.67 -25.38
C GLY A 590 -9.32 6.72 -24.92
N VAL A 591 -10.29 7.24 -24.16
CA VAL A 591 -11.38 6.48 -23.53
C VAL A 591 -12.26 5.75 -24.56
N ASP A 592 -12.22 6.17 -25.82
CA ASP A 592 -13.07 5.64 -26.90
C ASP A 592 -12.42 4.53 -27.75
N LYS A 593 -11.19 4.08 -27.42
CA LYS A 593 -10.44 3.09 -28.24
C LYS A 593 -9.73 1.99 -27.43
N LEU A 594 -10.20 1.67 -26.23
CA LEU A 594 -9.79 0.40 -25.60
C LEU A 594 -10.37 -0.75 -26.44
N LYS A 595 -9.55 -1.38 -27.28
CA LYS A 595 -9.82 -2.76 -27.66
C LYS A 595 -9.85 -3.56 -26.35
N ASP A 596 -10.81 -4.46 -26.19
CA ASP A 596 -10.85 -5.34 -25.03
C ASP A 596 -9.44 -5.96 -24.85
N PRO A 597 -8.78 -5.69 -23.71
CA PRO A 597 -7.43 -6.19 -23.47
C PRO A 597 -7.41 -7.71 -23.60
N ASP A 598 -6.36 -8.25 -24.19
CA ASP A 598 -6.16 -9.70 -24.16
C ASP A 598 -5.75 -10.10 -22.74
N PHE A 599 -6.74 -10.46 -21.93
CA PHE A 599 -6.53 -10.92 -20.57
C PHE A 599 -5.93 -12.33 -20.52
N GLU A 600 -5.83 -13.05 -21.64
CA GLU A 600 -5.19 -14.37 -21.64
C GLU A 600 -3.67 -14.22 -21.46
N VAL A 601 -3.06 -13.12 -21.91
CA VAL A 601 -1.61 -12.89 -21.78
C VAL A 601 -1.22 -12.20 -20.46
N PRO A 602 0.04 -12.33 -20.01
CA PRO A 602 0.53 -11.62 -18.83
C PRO A 602 0.43 -10.11 -19.02
N HIS A 603 -0.03 -9.40 -17.99
CA HIS A 603 -0.33 -7.99 -18.11
C HIS A 603 -0.13 -7.23 -16.80
N VAL A 604 0.00 -5.92 -16.91
CA VAL A 604 0.03 -5.04 -15.74
C VAL A 604 -1.01 -3.96 -15.90
N TRP A 605 -1.68 -3.66 -14.80
CA TRP A 605 -2.62 -2.57 -14.78
C TRP A 605 -1.85 -1.28 -14.47
N LEU A 606 -1.68 -0.39 -15.46
CA LEU A 606 -1.34 1.05 -15.36
C LEU A 606 -0.90 1.57 -16.74
N GLY A 607 -1.68 2.47 -17.33
CA GLY A 607 -1.72 2.69 -18.78
C GLY A 607 -0.52 3.27 -19.55
N MET A 608 0.67 3.44 -18.97
CA MET A 608 1.86 3.91 -19.69
C MET A 608 3.12 3.44 -18.96
N LYS A 609 4.27 3.33 -19.64
CA LYS A 609 5.55 3.01 -19.01
C LYS A 609 5.85 4.03 -17.88
N VAL A 610 6.43 3.58 -16.76
CA VAL A 610 6.70 4.37 -15.52
C VAL A 610 7.24 5.80 -15.75
N LYS A 611 7.95 6.04 -16.85
CA LYS A 611 8.50 7.36 -17.22
C LYS A 611 7.43 8.40 -17.61
N GLU A 612 6.22 7.98 -18.00
CA GLU A 612 5.19 8.84 -18.61
C GLU A 612 4.01 9.15 -17.68
N GLN A 613 3.83 8.41 -16.58
CA GLN A 613 2.71 8.58 -15.64
C GLN A 613 3.17 8.78 -14.18
N ARG A 614 3.78 9.93 -13.90
CA ARG A 614 3.98 10.32 -12.50
C ARG A 614 2.64 10.41 -11.75
N TRP A 615 1.62 11.04 -12.32
CA TRP A 615 0.40 11.44 -11.58
C TRP A 615 -0.58 10.31 -11.18
N SER A 616 -0.82 9.28 -12.02
CA SER A 616 -1.80 8.20 -11.73
C SER A 616 -1.29 7.14 -10.76
N VAL A 617 0.01 6.83 -10.79
CA VAL A 617 0.62 5.93 -9.80
C VAL A 617 0.71 6.64 -8.45
N TYR A 618 1.00 7.96 -8.44
CA TYR A 618 0.95 8.77 -7.22
C TYR A 618 -0.43 8.85 -6.58
N SER A 619 -1.52 8.79 -7.35
CA SER A 619 -2.88 8.88 -6.79
C SER A 619 -3.38 7.57 -6.14
N SER A 620 -2.62 6.47 -6.25
CA SER A 620 -3.00 5.15 -5.69
C SER A 620 -1.92 4.50 -4.83
N TYR A 621 -0.64 4.83 -5.05
CA TYR A 621 0.53 4.24 -4.37
C TYR A 621 1.39 5.30 -3.68
N HIS A 622 0.74 6.31 -3.10
CA HIS A 622 1.42 7.32 -2.30
C HIS A 622 1.96 6.71 -1.00
N ILE A 623 3.08 7.24 -0.52
CA ILE A 623 3.61 6.90 0.80
C ILE A 623 3.93 8.13 1.59
N ARG A 624 4.02 7.94 2.91
CA ARG A 624 4.58 8.89 3.88
C ARG A 624 5.99 8.43 4.28
N PRO A 625 7.04 8.82 3.53
CA PRO A 625 8.39 8.29 3.74
C PRO A 625 8.96 8.70 5.10
N ASP A 626 8.54 9.85 5.63
CA ASP A 626 8.84 10.35 6.97
C ASP A 626 8.33 9.39 8.06
N ILE A 627 7.08 8.95 7.94
CA ILE A 627 6.45 8.01 8.87
C ILE A 627 7.15 6.66 8.81
N LEU A 628 7.36 6.12 7.61
CA LEU A 628 8.00 4.83 7.43
C LEU A 628 9.47 4.82 7.85
N ALA A 629 10.24 5.86 7.49
CA ALA A 629 11.63 5.99 7.90
C ALA A 629 11.75 6.01 9.42
N THR A 630 10.88 6.79 10.07
CA THR A 630 10.84 6.89 11.54
C THR A 630 10.45 5.55 12.18
N ALA A 631 9.45 4.85 11.64
CA ALA A 631 9.02 3.56 12.19
C ALA A 631 10.11 2.49 12.05
N TYR A 632 10.79 2.41 10.90
CA TYR A 632 11.91 1.50 10.69
C TYR A 632 13.11 1.83 11.58
N ALA A 633 13.47 3.12 11.69
CA ALA A 633 14.55 3.56 12.55
C ALA A 633 14.26 3.22 14.02
N LEU A 634 13.04 3.47 14.48
CA LEU A 634 12.59 3.13 15.83
C LEU A 634 12.67 1.62 16.09
N LEU A 635 12.11 0.79 15.20
CA LEU A 635 12.18 -0.67 15.31
C LEU A 635 13.63 -1.18 15.31
N THR A 636 14.51 -0.54 14.53
CA THR A 636 15.93 -0.89 14.48
C THR A 636 16.61 -0.57 15.80
N LEU A 637 16.47 0.65 16.33
CA LEU A 637 17.07 1.06 17.60
C LEU A 637 16.60 0.18 18.76
N VAL A 638 15.30 -0.09 18.83
CA VAL A 638 14.72 -1.01 19.83
C VAL A 638 15.25 -2.44 19.67
N GLY A 639 15.47 -2.91 18.44
CA GLY A 639 16.06 -4.24 18.21
C GLY A 639 17.54 -4.33 18.59
N LEU A 640 18.26 -3.19 18.57
CA LEU A 640 19.67 -3.12 18.93
C LEU A 640 19.87 -3.03 20.44
N GLU A 641 18.96 -2.40 21.17
CA GLU A 641 18.97 -2.36 22.63
C GLU A 641 18.13 -3.51 23.20
N PRO A 642 18.72 -4.54 23.85
CA PRO A 642 17.91 -5.35 24.74
C PRO A 642 17.41 -4.41 25.84
N LEU A 643 16.13 -4.04 25.83
CA LEU A 643 15.47 -3.31 26.91
C LEU A 643 15.74 -4.07 28.21
N GLN A 644 16.75 -3.63 28.95
CA GLN A 644 17.05 -4.16 30.28
C GLN A 644 15.94 -3.67 31.20
N GLY A 645 14.94 -4.52 31.43
CA GLY A 645 13.94 -4.38 32.48
C GLY A 645 13.16 -3.07 32.48
N GLN A 646 12.00 -3.07 31.83
CA GLN A 646 10.84 -2.29 32.26
C GLN A 646 9.66 -3.23 32.44
#